data_AF-A8XVN4-F1
#
_entry.id   AF-A8XVN4-F1
#
_cell.length_a   1.000
_cell.length_b   1.000
_cell.length_c   1.000
_cell.angle_alpha   90.00
_cell.angle_beta   90.00
_cell.angle_gamma   90.00
#
_symmetry.space_group_name_H-M   'P 1'
#
loop_
_entity.id
_entity.type
_entity.pdbx_description
1 polymer ?
#
loop_
_entity_poly.entity_id
_entity_poly.type
_entity_poly.pdbx_seq_one_letter_code
_entity_poly.pdbx_strand_id
1 'polypeptide(L)'
;MLRASEAAEIKWRSAAGLQRYLTDVPICWHRKRRGYHWRLEASLGSAVKMIDFREWSSGVNISSSRSIGIDLGTTNSCVGVYQNGKVCLEGLIFNSPGFQIEIIANFEGNRTTPSYVAFNETERLIGDAAKDQASRNPENTVSNAKRLIGRRFDDETVQDDIKNWPFVVKSNDGTPVIQVQVKGENKEFNAEEISAMVLRRMRNVAEAYLGHDVKDAVITVPAYFNDSQRQATKDAATIAGLNAIRILNEPTAAALAYGLDRGITEEKIVLIFDLGGGTCDVSILSIAEKSVFEVRSTAGDTKLGGEDFDSRLVEHFITEFKKKAGKDISENPRAIRRLRDACEHAKRTLSSKTDSLKLIVHAVSLGGTESLIEHPLSMSHGKQLLRDENGPSVAPGLLRFSVGIENVEDIIGDLKQALAQLEWSSGVNISSSRSIGIDLGTTNSCVGVYQNGKVCLEGLIFNSPGFQIEIIANFEGNRTTPSYVAFNETERLIGDAAKDQASRNPENTVSNAKRLIGRRFDDETVQDDIKNWPFVVKSNDGTPVIQVQVKGENKEFNAEEISAMVLRRMRNVAEAYLGHDVKDAVITVPAYFNDSQRQATKDAATIAGLNAIRILNEPTAAALAYGLDRGITEEKIVLIFDLGGGTCDVSILSIAEKSVFEVRSTAGDTKLGGEDFDSRLVEHFITEFKKKAGKDISENPRAIRRLRDACEHAKRTLSSKTDATVEVESLVDGIDFKSKITRAKFEELCADLFQKTLEPVERALKDSEIDKTKIDEIVLVGGSSKVPKIQKLLRDFFNGKELNCSINPDEAVAFGAAVQAAVLSGVRDDTIKDVVLYDVTPLSLGVKIVGGRMSNVINRNTRIPANATEPYTTVDDNQTGVDYFVYEGERAMVKDNHLLGHFKLCGIPPAPRGTPTIDVTFDIDANGILNVTAKDRGSGSSNSIIIQYEKGRLSQADIDRMVQEAKQFEKEDAQRRDKANAIDAFADYVYRVKRALEKYGDRLSSEQRNRAEGLVDQTLRWTKSDDIDKYQLENVEKMFKELFEVMKITVES
;
A
#
# COMPACT_ATOMS: atom_id res chain seq x y z
N MET A 1 28.64 48.49 17.31
CA MET A 1 29.91 48.10 17.96
C MET A 1 29.61 47.69 19.40
N LEU A 2 29.86 46.42 19.72
CA LEU A 2 30.20 45.84 21.04
C LEU A 2 29.18 46.02 22.19
N ARG A 3 28.43 44.97 22.54
CA ARG A 3 28.73 43.89 23.51
C ARG A 3 28.42 44.25 24.98
N ALA A 4 27.25 43.81 25.43
CA ALA A 4 27.04 43.20 26.74
C ALA A 4 26.84 41.70 26.45
N SER A 5 27.66 40.74 26.91
CA SER A 5 27.93 40.29 28.28
C SER A 5 26.67 39.84 29.01
N GLU A 6 26.40 38.54 29.00
CA GLU A 6 25.88 37.71 30.11
C GLU A 6 25.33 36.39 29.55
N ALA A 7 26.14 35.32 29.59
CA ALA A 7 25.72 33.91 29.60
C ALA A 7 26.96 32.98 29.53
N ALA A 8 27.93 33.18 30.42
CA ALA A 8 29.11 32.31 30.54
C ALA A 8 29.19 31.70 31.94
N GLU A 9 28.08 31.14 32.42
CA GLU A 9 28.04 30.25 33.58
C GLU A 9 26.91 29.26 33.31
N ILE A 10 27.26 28.05 32.85
CA ILE A 10 26.54 26.76 32.90
C ILE A 10 27.18 25.90 31.80
N LYS A 11 28.28 25.24 32.14
CA LYS A 11 28.76 23.99 31.54
C LYS A 11 29.69 23.36 32.58
N TRP A 12 29.80 22.03 32.56
CA TRP A 12 30.67 21.18 33.40
C TRP A 12 30.01 20.46 34.60
N ARG A 13 29.01 19.62 34.29
CA ARG A 13 28.85 18.26 34.83
C ARG A 13 28.44 17.37 33.64
N SER A 14 29.08 16.28 33.25
CA SER A 14 30.11 15.43 33.85
C SER A 14 30.95 14.78 32.74
N ALA A 15 32.27 14.75 32.92
CA ALA A 15 33.21 14.01 32.06
C ALA A 15 33.04 12.47 32.13
N ALA A 16 32.09 11.98 32.94
CA ALA A 16 31.77 10.56 33.09
C ALA A 16 30.92 10.00 31.93
N GLY A 17 30.18 10.84 31.19
CA GLY A 17 29.38 10.40 30.04
C GLY A 17 30.22 10.03 28.82
N LEU A 18 31.34 10.72 28.60
CA LEU A 18 32.19 10.54 27.42
C LEU A 18 33.04 9.26 27.48
N GLN A 19 33.41 8.82 28.70
CA GLN A 19 34.23 7.62 28.89
C GLN A 19 33.45 6.32 28.61
N ARG A 20 32.13 6.37 28.52
CA ARG A 20 31.28 5.22 28.12
C ARG A 20 31.23 4.99 26.60
N TYR A 21 31.68 5.96 25.79
CA TYR A 21 31.61 5.90 24.32
C TYR A 21 32.96 5.60 23.64
N LEU A 22 34.07 5.56 24.38
CA LEU A 22 35.42 5.35 23.86
C LEU A 22 36.06 4.14 24.55
N THR A 23 35.74 2.93 24.10
CA THR A 23 36.22 1.69 24.73
C THR A 23 37.63 1.24 24.32
N ASP A 24 38.27 1.83 23.30
CA ASP A 24 39.52 1.26 22.75
C ASP A 24 40.71 2.24 22.56
N VAL A 25 40.73 3.39 23.23
CA VAL A 25 41.90 4.30 23.18
C VAL A 25 42.33 4.73 24.58
N PRO A 26 43.58 4.46 25.02
CA PRO A 26 44.08 4.95 26.31
C PRO A 26 44.29 6.47 26.26
N ILE A 27 43.55 7.22 27.09
CA ILE A 27 43.65 8.68 27.20
C ILE A 27 44.40 9.03 28.49
N CYS A 28 45.51 9.77 28.37
CA CYS A 28 46.24 10.34 29.51
C CYS A 28 46.03 11.86 29.59
N TRP A 29 45.61 12.36 30.75
CA TRP A 29 45.43 13.80 31.00
C TRP A 29 46.60 14.35 31.82
N HIS A 30 47.33 15.34 31.29
CA HIS A 30 48.37 16.05 32.04
C HIS A 30 47.97 17.50 32.34
N ARG A 31 48.11 17.91 33.62
CA ARG A 31 47.90 19.29 34.09
C ARG A 31 49.23 20.01 34.20
N LYS A 32 49.48 21.03 33.38
CA LYS A 32 50.61 21.97 33.55
C LYS A 32 50.18 23.21 34.33
N ARG A 33 51.03 23.70 35.23
CA ARG A 33 50.80 24.90 36.04
C ARG A 33 50.93 26.17 35.19
N ARG A 34 49.91 27.04 35.30
CA ARG A 34 49.68 28.37 34.69
C ARG A 34 48.96 28.34 33.32
N GLY A 35 47.63 28.46 33.39
CA GLY A 35 46.70 28.58 32.26
C GLY A 35 45.68 27.43 32.24
N TYR A 36 44.38 27.75 32.20
CA TYR A 36 43.29 26.77 32.10
C TYR A 36 43.28 26.16 30.68
N HIS A 37 44.11 25.15 30.44
CA HIS A 37 44.08 24.35 29.22
C HIS A 37 44.20 22.86 29.57
N TRP A 38 43.26 22.06 29.11
CA TRP A 38 43.35 20.61 29.10
C TRP A 38 43.85 20.16 27.73
N ARG A 39 44.90 19.33 27.69
CA ARG A 39 45.43 18.72 26.46
C ARG A 39 44.89 17.31 26.29
N LEU A 40 44.45 16.98 25.08
CA LEU A 40 44.22 15.62 24.63
C LEU A 40 45.45 15.20 23.78
N GLU A 41 46.19 14.19 24.22
CA GLU A 41 47.18 13.51 23.37
C GLU A 41 46.58 12.17 22.93
N ALA A 42 46.30 12.03 21.64
CA ALA A 42 45.97 10.75 21.02
C ALA A 42 47.18 10.32 20.18
N SER A 43 47.79 9.19 20.52
CA SER A 43 48.87 8.61 19.71
C SER A 43 48.26 7.86 18.53
N LEU A 44 48.10 8.55 17.40
CA LEU A 44 48.02 7.92 16.09
C LEU A 44 49.37 8.10 15.41
N GLY A 45 49.88 7.04 14.79
CA GLY A 45 51.19 7.02 14.14
C GLY A 45 51.48 8.28 13.32
N SER A 46 52.64 8.88 13.61
CA SER A 46 53.40 9.82 12.77
C SER A 46 52.74 11.12 12.26
N ALA A 47 51.72 11.68 12.91
CA ALA A 47 51.42 13.11 12.80
C ALA A 47 50.60 13.65 13.99
N VAL A 48 51.17 14.57 14.77
CA VAL A 48 50.45 15.31 15.81
C VAL A 48 49.79 16.53 15.16
N LYS A 49 48.44 16.55 15.07
CA LYS A 49 47.68 17.75 14.67
C LYS A 49 47.10 18.44 15.91
N MET A 50 47.33 19.75 16.01
CA MET A 50 46.77 20.60 17.07
C MET A 50 45.40 21.15 16.64
N ILE A 51 44.41 21.20 17.53
CA ILE A 51 43.07 21.76 17.27
C ILE A 51 42.82 22.92 18.24
N ASP A 52 42.33 24.05 17.71
CA ASP A 52 42.01 25.28 18.47
C ASP A 52 40.49 25.56 18.44
N PHE A 53 39.91 25.90 19.59
CA PHE A 53 38.45 25.82 19.86
C PHE A 53 37.63 27.05 19.43
N ARG A 54 38.07 27.82 18.41
CA ARG A 54 37.40 29.08 18.00
C ARG A 54 36.58 29.02 16.69
N GLU A 55 36.64 27.94 15.90
CA GLU A 55 35.94 27.82 14.60
C GLU A 55 34.55 27.14 14.66
N TRP A 56 34.00 26.92 15.86
CA TRP A 56 32.78 26.13 16.09
C TRP A 56 31.44 26.76 15.62
N SER A 57 31.41 27.97 15.04
CA SER A 57 30.15 28.69 14.76
C SER A 57 29.78 28.90 13.28
N SER A 58 30.48 28.28 12.33
CA SER A 58 30.14 28.40 10.90
C SER A 58 30.44 27.13 10.12
N GLY A 59 29.41 26.35 9.79
CA GLY A 59 29.46 25.34 8.74
C GLY A 59 29.19 23.90 9.18
N VAL A 60 27.93 23.56 9.43
CA VAL A 60 27.47 22.16 9.34
C VAL A 60 27.17 21.89 7.87
N ASN A 61 28.00 21.10 7.20
CA ASN A 61 27.78 20.68 5.83
C ASN A 61 27.23 19.24 5.87
N ILE A 62 25.92 19.09 5.66
CA ILE A 62 25.27 17.80 5.47
C ILE A 62 25.66 17.33 4.06
N SER A 63 26.50 16.31 3.93
CA SER A 63 26.76 15.72 2.60
C SER A 63 25.56 14.84 2.21
N SER A 64 24.52 15.44 1.63
CA SER A 64 23.51 14.69 0.91
C SER A 64 24.15 13.99 -0.30
N SER A 65 23.84 12.72 -0.50
CA SER A 65 24.26 12.01 -1.72
C SER A 65 23.71 12.74 -2.93
N ARG A 66 24.58 13.12 -3.88
CA ARG A 66 24.18 13.73 -5.16
C ARG A 66 23.81 12.70 -6.23
N SER A 67 23.88 11.42 -5.88
CA SER A 67 23.72 10.30 -6.81
C SER A 67 22.48 9.47 -6.48
N ILE A 68 21.78 9.04 -7.52
CA ILE A 68 20.57 8.22 -7.44
C ILE A 68 20.75 6.88 -8.17
N GLY A 69 19.95 5.88 -7.81
CA GLY A 69 19.79 4.64 -8.59
C GLY A 69 18.53 4.74 -9.44
N ILE A 70 18.58 4.35 -10.71
CA ILE A 70 17.41 4.32 -11.59
C ILE A 70 17.31 2.93 -12.21
N ASP A 71 16.14 2.31 -12.06
CA ASP A 71 15.75 1.20 -12.91
C ASP A 71 14.91 1.72 -14.07
N LEU A 72 15.51 1.75 -15.25
CA LEU A 72 14.85 2.17 -16.48
C LEU A 72 14.19 0.94 -17.10
N GLY A 73 13.01 0.54 -16.65
CA GLY A 73 12.35 -0.65 -17.20
C GLY A 73 11.60 -0.39 -18.51
N THR A 74 11.31 -1.48 -19.23
CA THR A 74 10.58 -1.44 -20.52
C THR A 74 9.14 -0.95 -20.34
N THR A 75 8.46 -1.41 -19.29
CA THR A 75 7.05 -1.07 -18.99
C THR A 75 6.93 -0.01 -17.91
N ASN A 76 7.71 -0.12 -16.83
CA ASN A 76 7.74 0.84 -15.73
C ASN A 76 9.20 1.11 -15.33
N SER A 77 9.47 2.30 -14.82
CA SER A 77 10.76 2.70 -14.26
C SER A 77 10.61 3.10 -12.80
N CYS A 78 11.66 2.96 -11.99
CA CYS A 78 11.69 3.45 -10.61
C CYS A 78 13.00 4.16 -10.29
N VAL A 79 13.00 4.93 -9.21
CA VAL A 79 14.17 5.68 -8.74
C VAL A 79 14.37 5.44 -7.25
N GLY A 80 15.61 5.05 -6.90
CA GLY A 80 16.07 4.85 -5.54
C GLY A 80 17.02 5.97 -5.12
N VAL A 81 16.88 6.45 -3.89
CA VAL A 81 17.77 7.43 -3.28
C VAL A 81 18.46 6.84 -2.06
N TYR A 82 19.68 7.30 -1.82
CA TYR A 82 20.45 6.96 -0.64
C TYR A 82 20.51 8.15 0.30
N GLN A 83 19.99 8.01 1.52
CA GLN A 83 20.13 9.01 2.58
C GLN A 83 21.09 8.52 3.66
N ASN A 84 22.18 9.28 3.83
CA ASN A 84 23.06 9.14 4.98
C ASN A 84 22.37 9.79 6.20
N GLY A 85 22.05 9.01 7.22
CA GLY A 85 21.86 9.56 8.56
C GLY A 85 23.20 10.01 9.15
N LYS A 86 23.83 11.10 8.68
CA LYS A 86 25.07 11.65 9.28
C LYS A 86 25.23 13.16 9.18
N VAL A 87 25.52 13.76 10.33
CA VAL A 87 26.16 15.07 10.49
C VAL A 87 27.69 14.87 10.46
N CYS A 88 28.39 15.58 9.58
CA CYS A 88 29.86 15.60 9.58
C CYS A 88 30.37 16.79 10.42
N LEU A 89 31.20 16.52 11.43
CA LEU A 89 31.97 17.53 12.16
C LEU A 89 33.46 17.30 11.86
N GLU A 90 34.08 18.24 11.14
CA GLU A 90 35.53 18.38 10.90
C GLU A 90 36.32 17.06 10.72
N GLY A 91 35.85 16.20 9.81
CA GLY A 91 36.56 14.98 9.41
C GLY A 91 36.50 13.83 10.43
N LEU A 92 35.77 13.98 11.54
CA LEU A 92 35.38 12.88 12.41
C LEU A 92 34.01 12.36 11.98
N ILE A 93 34.00 11.18 11.37
CA ILE A 93 32.80 10.48 10.95
C ILE A 93 32.15 9.85 12.19
N PHE A 94 31.05 10.40 12.66
CA PHE A 94 30.19 9.71 13.62
C PHE A 94 29.29 8.73 12.85
N ASN A 95 29.39 7.44 13.17
CA ASN A 95 28.45 6.43 12.70
C ASN A 95 27.12 6.60 13.45
N SER A 96 26.12 7.25 12.85
CA SER A 96 24.73 6.93 13.17
C SER A 96 24.42 5.57 12.53
N PRO A 97 23.81 4.62 13.25
CA PRO A 97 23.43 3.33 12.68
C PRO A 97 22.25 3.50 11.73
N GLY A 98 22.45 3.25 10.43
CA GLY A 98 21.39 3.18 9.43
C GLY A 98 21.81 3.73 8.06
N PHE A 99 21.98 2.84 7.08
CA PHE A 99 21.93 3.20 5.66
C PHE A 99 20.44 3.18 5.28
N GLN A 100 19.81 4.30 4.96
CA GLN A 100 18.43 4.29 4.44
C GLN A 100 18.46 4.41 2.91
N ILE A 101 18.17 3.32 2.22
CA ILE A 101 17.89 3.28 0.78
C ILE A 101 16.37 3.29 0.63
N GLU A 102 15.83 4.29 -0.05
CA GLU A 102 14.39 4.39 -0.31
C GLU A 102 14.09 4.45 -1.81
N ILE A 103 13.14 3.63 -2.26
CA ILE A 103 12.50 3.81 -3.59
C ILE A 103 11.46 4.90 -3.46
N ILE A 104 11.70 6.07 -4.04
CA ILE A 104 10.84 7.24 -3.82
C ILE A 104 9.57 7.18 -4.67
N ALA A 105 8.48 7.71 -4.13
CA ALA A 105 7.24 7.88 -4.87
C ALA A 105 7.38 8.95 -5.97
N ASN A 106 6.73 8.73 -7.11
CA ASN A 106 6.60 9.70 -8.18
C ASN A 106 5.59 10.80 -7.79
N PHE A 107 5.40 11.79 -8.67
CA PHE A 107 4.50 12.92 -8.40
C PHE A 107 3.02 12.51 -8.24
N GLU A 108 2.66 11.34 -8.77
CA GLU A 108 1.34 10.74 -8.66
C GLU A 108 1.17 9.91 -7.36
N GLY A 109 2.26 9.64 -6.62
CA GLY A 109 2.30 8.85 -5.38
C GLY A 109 2.72 7.39 -5.56
N ASN A 110 3.00 6.96 -6.79
CA ASN A 110 3.39 5.58 -7.11
C ASN A 110 4.92 5.42 -7.03
N ARG A 111 5.42 4.32 -6.46
CA ARG A 111 6.88 4.03 -6.43
C ARG A 111 7.45 3.53 -7.77
N THR A 112 6.59 3.30 -8.76
CA THR A 112 6.96 3.04 -10.14
C THR A 112 6.26 4.05 -11.05
N THR A 113 6.90 4.37 -12.17
CA THR A 113 6.37 5.29 -13.18
C THR A 113 6.31 4.57 -14.53
N PRO A 114 5.18 4.55 -15.23
CA PRO A 114 5.10 3.95 -16.56
C PRO A 114 6.13 4.52 -17.54
N SER A 115 6.80 3.67 -18.30
CA SER A 115 7.77 4.05 -19.33
C SER A 115 7.06 4.46 -20.63
N TYR A 116 6.15 5.43 -20.52
CA TYR A 116 5.30 5.95 -21.59
C TYR A 116 5.63 7.42 -21.86
N VAL A 117 5.66 7.79 -23.14
CA VAL A 117 5.80 9.18 -23.60
C VAL A 117 4.75 9.44 -24.66
N ALA A 118 3.91 10.44 -24.45
CA ALA A 118 2.85 10.76 -25.39
C ALA A 118 2.97 12.20 -25.88
N PHE A 119 2.67 12.38 -27.16
CA PHE A 119 2.77 13.65 -27.85
C PHE A 119 1.38 14.12 -28.28
N ASN A 120 1.03 15.31 -27.81
CA ASN A 120 -0.23 15.97 -28.09
C ASN A 120 0.04 17.35 -28.72
N GLU A 121 -1.00 18.02 -29.23
CA GLU A 121 -0.85 19.30 -29.93
C GLU A 121 -0.29 20.42 -29.04
N THR A 122 -0.47 20.31 -27.72
CA THR A 122 -0.17 21.39 -26.77
C THR A 122 1.01 21.08 -25.86
N GLU A 123 1.20 19.81 -25.51
CA GLU A 123 2.20 19.40 -24.51
C GLU A 123 2.77 18.01 -24.84
N ARG A 124 3.72 17.57 -24.01
CA ARG A 124 4.26 16.21 -24.00
C ARG A 124 3.98 15.60 -22.64
N LEU A 125 3.40 14.41 -22.61
CA LEU A 125 3.11 13.67 -21.39
C LEU A 125 4.13 12.56 -21.18
N ILE A 126 4.42 12.25 -19.92
CA ILE A 126 5.37 11.20 -19.51
C ILE A 126 4.77 10.48 -18.31
N GLY A 127 4.96 9.17 -18.19
CA GLY A 127 4.49 8.42 -17.02
C GLY A 127 3.01 8.05 -17.09
N ASP A 128 2.34 8.08 -15.94
CA ASP A 128 0.92 7.78 -15.78
C ASP A 128 0.07 8.59 -16.77
N ALA A 129 0.29 9.91 -16.83
CA ALA A 129 -0.44 10.78 -17.76
C ALA A 129 -0.29 10.41 -19.24
N ALA A 130 0.85 9.84 -19.66
CA ALA A 130 1.03 9.34 -21.01
C ALA A 130 0.31 8.00 -21.22
N LYS A 131 0.42 7.09 -20.25
CA LYS A 131 -0.27 5.79 -20.27
C LYS A 131 -1.79 5.95 -20.34
N ASP A 132 -2.35 6.87 -19.57
CA ASP A 132 -3.80 7.07 -19.47
C ASP A 132 -4.45 7.58 -20.77
N GLN A 133 -3.67 8.18 -21.68
CA GLN A 133 -4.15 8.57 -23.00
C GLN A 133 -3.82 7.57 -24.11
N ALA A 134 -3.09 6.49 -23.83
CA ALA A 134 -2.59 5.56 -24.85
C ALA A 134 -3.72 4.97 -25.71
N SER A 135 -4.87 4.62 -25.13
CA SER A 135 -6.06 4.12 -25.85
C SER A 135 -6.68 5.13 -26.82
N ARG A 136 -6.49 6.43 -26.55
CA ARG A 136 -7.12 7.54 -27.28
C ARG A 136 -6.22 8.12 -28.37
N ASN A 137 -4.91 8.19 -28.09
CA ASN A 137 -3.88 8.70 -28.98
C ASN A 137 -2.76 7.66 -29.19
N PRO A 138 -3.08 6.44 -29.64
CA PRO A 138 -2.14 5.33 -29.63
C PRO A 138 -0.96 5.56 -30.59
N GLU A 139 -1.20 6.19 -31.73
CA GLU A 139 -0.16 6.45 -32.75
C GLU A 139 0.89 7.49 -32.30
N ASN A 140 0.57 8.33 -31.32
CA ASN A 140 1.48 9.33 -30.76
C ASN A 140 1.80 9.07 -29.29
N THR A 141 1.49 7.87 -28.78
CA THR A 141 1.83 7.43 -27.43
C THR A 141 2.83 6.30 -27.53
N VAL A 142 4.09 6.63 -27.28
CA VAL A 142 5.22 5.74 -27.38
C VAL A 142 5.39 4.99 -26.05
N SER A 143 5.42 3.67 -26.13
CA SER A 143 5.78 2.75 -25.05
C SER A 143 6.89 1.81 -25.52
N ASN A 144 7.52 1.08 -24.60
CA ASN A 144 8.51 0.04 -24.93
C ASN A 144 9.72 0.51 -25.72
N ALA A 145 10.03 1.81 -25.72
CA ALA A 145 11.17 2.39 -26.45
C ALA A 145 12.52 1.74 -26.08
N LYS A 146 12.64 1.19 -24.86
CA LYS A 146 13.82 0.42 -24.41
C LYS A 146 14.14 -0.78 -25.31
N ARG A 147 13.14 -1.38 -25.98
CA ARG A 147 13.34 -2.48 -26.93
C ARG A 147 14.11 -2.07 -28.20
N LEU A 148 14.12 -0.77 -28.52
CA LEU A 148 14.81 -0.22 -29.69
C LEU A 148 16.22 0.33 -29.38
N ILE A 149 16.53 0.61 -28.11
CA ILE A 149 17.80 1.23 -27.69
C ILE A 149 18.99 0.43 -28.24
N GLY A 150 19.89 1.11 -28.96
CA GLY A 150 21.14 0.54 -29.48
C GLY A 150 20.99 -0.61 -30.49
N ARG A 151 19.77 -0.85 -31.01
CA ARG A 151 19.50 -1.87 -32.05
C ARG A 151 19.47 -1.25 -33.44
N ARG A 152 19.62 -2.10 -34.46
CA ARG A 152 19.47 -1.71 -35.86
C ARG A 152 18.04 -1.94 -36.33
N PHE A 153 17.58 -1.15 -37.29
CA PHE A 153 16.24 -1.27 -37.84
C PHE A 153 16.02 -2.64 -38.49
N ASP A 154 17.02 -3.19 -39.17
CA ASP A 154 16.97 -4.49 -39.85
C ASP A 154 17.13 -5.70 -38.91
N ASP A 155 17.26 -5.49 -37.60
CA ASP A 155 17.24 -6.57 -36.61
C ASP A 155 15.86 -7.26 -36.65
N GLU A 156 15.86 -8.59 -36.79
CA GLU A 156 14.65 -9.42 -36.84
C GLU A 156 13.74 -9.15 -35.63
N THR A 157 14.33 -8.94 -34.47
CA THR A 157 13.60 -8.63 -33.23
C THR A 157 12.89 -7.29 -33.30
N VAL A 158 13.53 -6.27 -33.87
CA VAL A 158 12.96 -4.94 -34.08
C VAL A 158 11.81 -5.03 -35.08
N GLN A 159 11.99 -5.77 -36.17
CA GLN A 159 10.94 -5.97 -37.17
C GLN A 159 9.72 -6.70 -36.62
N ASP A 160 9.91 -7.63 -35.69
CA ASP A 160 8.81 -8.29 -35.01
C ASP A 160 8.07 -7.38 -34.02
N ASP A 161 8.80 -6.61 -33.21
CA ASP A 161 8.22 -5.70 -32.22
C ASP A 161 7.37 -4.61 -32.89
N ILE A 162 7.83 -4.04 -34.02
CA ILE A 162 7.13 -2.99 -34.76
C ILE A 162 5.73 -3.42 -35.21
N LYS A 163 5.50 -4.72 -35.48
CA LYS A 163 4.18 -5.25 -35.88
C LYS A 163 3.13 -5.10 -34.79
N ASN A 164 3.56 -5.00 -33.53
CA ASN A 164 2.68 -4.98 -32.36
C ASN A 164 2.43 -3.57 -31.81
N TRP A 165 3.07 -2.55 -32.37
CA TRP A 165 2.96 -1.18 -31.89
C TRP A 165 2.00 -0.34 -32.74
N PRO A 166 1.22 0.54 -32.10
CA PRO A 166 0.31 1.42 -32.83
C PRO A 166 1.01 2.64 -33.43
N PHE A 167 2.26 2.94 -33.06
CA PHE A 167 3.02 4.07 -33.56
C PHE A 167 4.03 3.63 -34.62
N VAL A 168 4.44 4.58 -35.47
CA VAL A 168 5.28 4.28 -36.64
C VAL A 168 6.76 4.28 -36.25
N VAL A 169 7.48 3.24 -36.65
CA VAL A 169 8.95 3.18 -36.57
C VAL A 169 9.51 3.06 -37.99
N LYS A 170 10.52 3.89 -38.32
CA LYS A 170 11.16 3.93 -39.63
C LYS A 170 12.66 3.69 -39.52
N SER A 171 13.27 3.35 -40.65
CA SER A 171 14.73 3.34 -40.76
C SER A 171 15.23 4.74 -41.09
N ASN A 172 16.17 5.24 -40.31
CA ASN A 172 16.99 6.39 -40.64
C ASN A 172 18.45 5.93 -40.61
N ASP A 173 19.07 5.79 -41.78
CA ASP A 173 20.43 5.24 -41.96
C ASP A 173 20.67 3.90 -41.24
N GLY A 174 19.63 3.04 -41.16
CA GLY A 174 19.70 1.74 -40.50
C GLY A 174 19.43 1.77 -38.99
N THR A 175 19.20 2.94 -38.41
CA THR A 175 18.76 3.11 -37.02
C THR A 175 17.23 3.20 -36.96
N PRO A 176 16.56 2.53 -36.01
CA PRO A 176 15.11 2.66 -35.83
C PRO A 176 14.77 4.01 -35.20
N VAL A 177 13.94 4.80 -35.88
CA VAL A 177 13.44 6.09 -35.41
C VAL A 177 11.92 6.06 -35.28
N ILE A 178 11.42 6.62 -34.17
CA ILE A 178 10.00 6.64 -33.83
C ILE A 178 9.39 7.93 -34.39
N GLN A 179 8.42 7.80 -35.28
CA GLN A 179 7.74 8.93 -35.89
C GLN A 179 6.41 9.20 -35.18
N VAL A 180 6.22 10.44 -34.71
CA VAL A 180 5.01 10.93 -34.04
C VAL A 180 4.60 12.29 -34.60
N GLN A 181 3.33 12.63 -34.51
CA GLN A 181 2.81 13.96 -34.81
C GLN A 181 2.90 14.88 -33.60
N VAL A 182 3.59 16.00 -33.77
CA VAL A 182 3.68 17.07 -32.79
C VAL A 182 3.22 18.36 -33.46
N LYS A 183 2.13 18.96 -32.97
CA LYS A 183 1.57 20.21 -33.54
C LYS A 183 1.25 20.13 -35.04
N GLY A 184 0.80 18.96 -35.51
CA GLY A 184 0.48 18.73 -36.93
C GLY A 184 1.70 18.47 -37.83
N GLU A 185 2.92 18.43 -37.27
CA GLU A 185 4.14 18.08 -37.99
C GLU A 185 4.65 16.70 -37.57
N ASN A 186 5.10 15.90 -38.53
CA ASN A 186 5.79 14.64 -38.25
C ASN A 186 7.18 14.95 -37.66
N LYS A 187 7.44 14.45 -36.46
CA LYS A 187 8.75 14.48 -35.81
C LYS A 187 9.25 13.07 -35.59
N GLU A 188 10.55 12.91 -35.72
CA GLU A 188 11.25 11.65 -35.54
C GLU A 188 12.12 11.76 -34.30
N PHE A 189 12.05 10.73 -33.46
CA PHE A 189 12.84 10.61 -32.24
C PHE A 189 13.58 9.29 -32.24
N ASN A 190 14.85 9.31 -31.85
CA ASN A 190 15.57 8.08 -31.56
C ASN A 190 15.05 7.46 -30.26
N ALA A 191 15.25 6.16 -30.08
CA ALA A 191 14.84 5.45 -28.87
C ALA A 191 15.45 6.06 -27.60
N GLU A 192 16.71 6.50 -27.69
CA GLU A 192 17.47 7.16 -26.63
C GLU A 192 16.82 8.48 -26.22
N GLU A 193 16.26 9.24 -27.16
CA GLU A 193 15.58 10.50 -26.86
C GLU A 193 14.27 10.27 -26.11
N ILE A 194 13.50 9.25 -26.50
CA ILE A 194 12.27 8.86 -25.79
C ILE A 194 12.61 8.39 -24.37
N SER A 195 13.59 7.50 -24.22
CA SER A 195 14.04 7.02 -22.92
C SER A 195 14.63 8.13 -22.04
N ALA A 196 15.30 9.12 -22.65
CA ALA A 196 15.79 10.30 -21.93
C ALA A 196 14.65 11.15 -21.34
N MET A 197 13.47 11.18 -21.97
CA MET A 197 12.30 11.87 -21.41
C MET A 197 11.82 11.17 -20.13
N VAL A 198 11.82 9.83 -20.11
CA VAL A 198 11.50 9.03 -18.91
C VAL A 198 12.57 9.23 -17.82
N LEU A 199 13.86 9.15 -18.16
CA LEU A 199 14.96 9.40 -17.22
C LEU A 199 14.91 10.81 -16.63
N ARG A 200 14.57 11.82 -17.44
CA ARG A 200 14.40 13.20 -16.95
C ARG A 200 13.25 13.32 -15.95
N ARG A 201 12.15 12.57 -16.17
CA ARG A 201 11.06 12.48 -15.18
C ARG A 201 11.56 11.86 -13.87
N MET A 202 12.34 10.77 -13.92
CA MET A 202 12.94 10.15 -12.73
C MET A 202 13.86 11.11 -11.97
N ARG A 203 14.71 11.84 -12.69
CA ARG A 203 15.58 12.87 -12.09
C ARG A 203 14.74 13.95 -11.40
N ASN A 204 13.74 14.51 -12.08
CA ASN A 204 12.91 15.57 -11.50
C ASN A 204 12.17 15.10 -10.25
N VAL A 205 11.72 13.83 -10.21
CA VAL A 205 11.13 13.21 -9.00
C VAL A 205 12.16 13.19 -7.86
N ALA A 206 13.39 12.74 -8.14
CA ALA A 206 14.46 12.73 -7.15
C ALA A 206 14.86 14.14 -6.68
N GLU A 207 14.93 15.12 -7.58
CA GLU A 207 15.24 16.51 -7.24
C GLU A 207 14.19 17.13 -6.33
N ALA A 208 12.91 16.87 -6.61
CA ALA A 208 11.81 17.31 -5.76
C ALA A 208 11.85 16.66 -4.37
N TYR A 209 12.20 15.37 -4.30
CA TYR A 209 12.31 14.64 -3.04
C TYR A 209 13.55 15.06 -2.22
N LEU A 210 14.71 15.23 -2.86
CA LEU A 210 15.98 15.58 -2.21
C LEU A 210 16.10 17.09 -1.91
N GLY A 211 15.30 17.93 -2.55
CA GLY A 211 15.36 19.39 -2.41
C GLY A 211 16.58 20.05 -3.08
N HIS A 212 17.30 19.32 -3.94
CA HIS A 212 18.46 19.82 -4.68
C HIS A 212 18.63 19.12 -6.02
N ASP A 213 19.40 19.74 -6.93
CA ASP A 213 19.70 19.19 -8.26
C ASP A 213 20.43 17.83 -8.17
N VAL A 214 20.10 16.93 -9.10
CA VAL A 214 20.70 15.59 -9.21
C VAL A 214 21.42 15.47 -10.54
N LYS A 215 22.73 15.22 -10.51
CA LYS A 215 23.55 15.11 -11.73
C LYS A 215 24.01 13.70 -12.01
N ASP A 216 24.09 12.85 -11.00
CA ASP A 216 24.77 11.57 -11.09
C ASP A 216 23.78 10.42 -10.89
N ALA A 217 23.88 9.38 -11.71
CA ALA A 217 23.02 8.21 -11.60
C ALA A 217 23.76 6.89 -11.84
N VAL A 218 23.33 5.84 -11.15
CA VAL A 218 23.56 4.44 -11.55
C VAL A 218 22.30 3.95 -12.23
N ILE A 219 22.42 3.38 -13.43
CA ILE A 219 21.26 2.93 -14.22
C ILE A 219 21.36 1.43 -14.44
N THR A 220 20.28 0.70 -14.17
CA THR A 220 20.21 -0.74 -14.43
C THR A 220 19.79 -1.06 -15.87
N VAL A 221 20.34 -2.15 -16.41
CA VAL A 221 20.02 -2.69 -17.73
C VAL A 221 19.93 -4.22 -17.68
N PRO A 222 19.25 -4.88 -18.63
CA PRO A 222 19.22 -6.33 -18.74
C PRO A 222 20.64 -6.90 -18.85
N ALA A 223 20.87 -8.08 -18.29
CA ALA A 223 22.23 -8.62 -18.22
C ALA A 223 22.81 -8.89 -19.62
N TYR A 224 21.95 -9.27 -20.57
CA TYR A 224 22.29 -9.56 -21.96
C TYR A 224 22.39 -8.35 -22.88
N PHE A 225 22.31 -7.12 -22.36
CA PHE A 225 22.57 -5.94 -23.19
C PHE A 225 24.02 -5.92 -23.66
N ASN A 226 24.20 -5.77 -24.98
CA ASN A 226 25.51 -5.61 -25.61
C ASN A 226 26.06 -4.19 -25.42
N ASP A 227 27.29 -3.95 -25.87
CA ASP A 227 27.98 -2.66 -25.71
C ASP A 227 27.23 -1.49 -26.36
N SER A 228 26.63 -1.71 -27.54
CA SER A 228 25.83 -0.70 -28.25
C SER A 228 24.63 -0.27 -27.40
N GLN A 229 23.89 -1.23 -26.85
CA GLN A 229 22.70 -0.97 -26.03
C GLN A 229 23.06 -0.30 -24.69
N ARG A 230 24.18 -0.71 -24.07
CA ARG A 230 24.70 -0.07 -22.85
C ARG A 230 25.15 1.36 -23.10
N GLN A 231 25.81 1.61 -24.23
CA GLN A 231 26.23 2.96 -24.62
C GLN A 231 25.02 3.84 -24.91
N ALA A 232 24.05 3.35 -25.68
CA ALA A 232 22.81 4.06 -25.95
C ALA A 232 22.01 4.41 -24.67
N THR A 233 22.06 3.54 -23.65
CA THR A 233 21.48 3.85 -22.33
C THR A 233 22.21 5.01 -21.63
N LYS A 234 23.55 5.07 -21.73
CA LYS A 234 24.34 6.23 -21.22
C LYS A 234 24.06 7.50 -22.01
N ASP A 235 23.85 7.39 -23.31
CA ASP A 235 23.52 8.53 -24.17
C ASP A 235 22.14 9.08 -23.81
N ALA A 236 21.15 8.21 -23.57
CA ALA A 236 19.84 8.60 -23.04
C ALA A 236 19.96 9.31 -21.68
N ALA A 237 20.81 8.83 -20.78
CA ALA A 237 21.10 9.51 -19.51
C ALA A 237 21.69 10.91 -19.74
N THR A 238 22.64 11.02 -20.66
CA THR A 238 23.28 12.30 -21.01
C THR A 238 22.26 13.29 -21.57
N ILE A 239 21.37 12.86 -22.47
CA ILE A 239 20.27 13.67 -23.01
C ILE A 239 19.28 14.09 -21.90
N ALA A 240 19.07 13.23 -20.90
CA ALA A 240 18.23 13.55 -19.74
C ALA A 240 18.87 14.62 -18.84
N GLY A 241 20.19 14.86 -18.96
CA GLY A 241 20.98 15.72 -18.09
C GLY A 241 21.52 14.99 -16.86
N LEU A 242 21.78 13.68 -16.99
CA LEU A 242 22.38 12.81 -16.00
C LEU A 242 23.74 12.30 -16.49
N ASN A 243 24.69 12.20 -15.56
CA ASN A 243 25.93 11.47 -15.71
C ASN A 243 25.72 10.04 -15.20
N ALA A 244 25.64 9.07 -16.11
CA ALA A 244 25.54 7.66 -15.76
C ALA A 244 26.90 7.13 -15.27
N ILE A 245 27.19 7.31 -13.97
CA ILE A 245 28.46 6.88 -13.33
C ILE A 245 28.70 5.39 -13.55
N ARG A 246 27.63 4.59 -13.50
CA ARG A 246 27.70 3.15 -13.71
C ARG A 246 26.45 2.63 -14.38
N ILE A 247 26.64 1.70 -15.31
CA ILE A 247 25.59 0.83 -15.82
C ILE A 247 25.72 -0.51 -15.09
N LEU A 248 24.64 -0.99 -14.49
CA LEU A 248 24.62 -2.20 -13.67
C LEU A 248 23.62 -3.20 -14.26
N ASN A 249 23.89 -4.50 -14.15
CA ASN A 249 22.92 -5.50 -14.59
C ASN A 249 21.75 -5.57 -13.60
N GLU A 250 20.51 -5.60 -14.10
CA GLU A 250 19.27 -5.71 -13.32
C GLU A 250 19.33 -6.87 -12.29
N PRO A 251 19.67 -8.12 -12.66
CA PRO A 251 19.77 -9.19 -11.68
C PRO A 251 20.89 -8.97 -10.66
N THR A 252 21.98 -8.29 -11.02
CA THR A 252 23.04 -7.92 -10.06
C THR A 252 22.56 -6.85 -9.08
N ALA A 253 21.76 -5.89 -9.53
CA ALA A 253 21.16 -4.87 -8.66
C ALA A 253 20.17 -5.51 -7.67
N ALA A 254 19.34 -6.45 -8.14
CA ALA A 254 18.47 -7.25 -7.28
C ALA A 254 19.27 -8.06 -6.23
N ALA A 255 20.41 -8.65 -6.64
CA ALA A 255 21.28 -9.37 -5.72
C ALA A 255 21.86 -8.48 -4.62
N LEU A 256 22.33 -7.29 -5.01
CA LEU A 256 22.89 -6.30 -4.10
C LEU A 256 21.84 -5.89 -3.06
N ALA A 257 20.62 -5.59 -3.52
CA ALA A 257 19.51 -5.28 -2.63
C ALA A 257 19.25 -6.43 -1.64
N TYR A 258 19.19 -7.67 -2.12
CA TYR A 258 18.96 -8.85 -1.27
C TYR A 258 20.07 -9.11 -0.25
N GLY A 259 21.34 -9.10 -0.67
CA GLY A 259 22.46 -9.42 0.21
C GLY A 259 22.68 -8.37 1.29
N LEU A 260 22.42 -7.10 0.99
CA LEU A 260 22.46 -6.02 1.99
C LEU A 260 21.29 -6.11 2.99
N ASP A 261 20.08 -6.42 2.50
CA ASP A 261 18.87 -6.57 3.32
C ASP A 261 18.98 -7.75 4.32
N ARG A 262 19.52 -8.89 3.89
CA ARG A 262 19.57 -10.12 4.68
C ARG A 262 20.77 -10.26 5.61
N GLY A 263 21.75 -9.36 5.54
CA GLY A 263 22.95 -9.41 6.38
C GLY A 263 23.69 -10.75 6.30
N ILE A 264 23.88 -11.27 5.08
CA ILE A 264 24.42 -12.63 4.85
C ILE A 264 25.86 -12.73 5.39
N THR A 265 26.09 -13.65 6.33
CA THR A 265 27.38 -13.89 6.99
C THR A 265 28.13 -15.11 6.47
N GLU A 266 27.46 -16.02 5.77
CA GLU A 266 28.05 -17.24 5.20
C GLU A 266 27.88 -17.23 3.68
N GLU A 267 28.76 -17.91 2.94
CA GLU A 267 28.64 -17.99 1.49
C GLU A 267 27.30 -18.62 1.09
N LYS A 268 26.45 -17.83 0.44
CA LYS A 268 25.17 -18.30 -0.11
C LYS A 268 25.16 -18.16 -1.61
N ILE A 269 24.78 -19.23 -2.28
CA ILE A 269 24.49 -19.21 -3.71
C ILE A 269 23.02 -18.84 -3.86
N VAL A 270 22.76 -17.71 -4.52
CA VAL A 270 21.42 -17.23 -4.85
C VAL A 270 21.18 -17.31 -6.34
N LEU A 271 20.01 -17.80 -6.72
CA LEU A 271 19.48 -17.63 -8.07
C LEU A 271 18.65 -16.34 -8.08
N ILE A 272 18.67 -15.59 -9.17
CA ILE A 272 17.84 -14.40 -9.34
C ILE A 272 17.14 -14.57 -10.65
N PHE A 273 15.82 -14.55 -10.59
CA PHE A 273 14.94 -14.67 -11.73
C PHE A 273 14.22 -13.33 -11.92
N ASP A 274 14.62 -12.59 -12.94
CA ASP A 274 14.09 -11.28 -13.27
C ASP A 274 13.26 -11.38 -14.55
N LEU A 275 11.94 -11.46 -14.39
CA LEU A 275 10.99 -11.46 -15.49
C LEU A 275 10.36 -10.06 -15.63
N GLY A 276 11.07 -9.21 -16.34
CA GLY A 276 10.68 -7.84 -16.59
C GLY A 276 9.59 -7.69 -17.65
N GLY A 277 9.25 -6.43 -17.95
CA GLY A 277 8.25 -6.10 -18.97
C GLY A 277 8.62 -6.54 -20.39
N GLY A 278 9.92 -6.68 -20.69
CA GLY A 278 10.35 -7.15 -22.01
C GLY A 278 11.61 -8.00 -22.08
N THR A 279 12.18 -8.36 -20.94
CA THR A 279 13.35 -9.24 -20.85
C THR A 279 13.15 -10.22 -19.70
N CYS A 280 13.79 -11.38 -19.82
CA CYS A 280 13.84 -12.41 -18.79
C CYS A 280 15.30 -12.72 -18.55
N ASP A 281 15.82 -12.34 -17.38
CA ASP A 281 17.21 -12.53 -17.01
C ASP A 281 17.28 -13.44 -15.78
N VAL A 282 18.15 -14.44 -15.84
CA VAL A 282 18.42 -15.36 -14.74
C VAL A 282 19.90 -15.28 -14.39
N SER A 283 20.24 -14.96 -13.14
CA SER A 283 21.63 -14.96 -12.68
C SER A 283 21.80 -15.83 -11.45
N ILE A 284 22.90 -16.57 -11.39
CA ILE A 284 23.36 -17.24 -10.19
C ILE A 284 24.50 -16.41 -9.62
N LEU A 285 24.39 -16.01 -8.36
CA LEU A 285 25.41 -15.25 -7.66
C LEU A 285 25.82 -15.97 -6.39
N SER A 286 27.10 -15.90 -6.06
CA SER A 286 27.56 -16.16 -4.71
C SER A 286 27.60 -14.83 -3.94
N ILE A 287 27.06 -14.86 -2.73
CA ILE A 287 27.15 -13.78 -1.75
C ILE A 287 27.99 -14.33 -0.60
N ALA A 288 29.22 -13.84 -0.47
CA ALA A 288 30.18 -14.29 0.54
C ALA A 288 30.41 -13.25 1.64
N GLU A 289 31.19 -13.63 2.66
CA GLU A 289 31.60 -12.74 3.77
C GLU A 289 32.10 -11.37 3.26
N LYS A 290 31.77 -10.31 4.00
CA LYS A 290 32.08 -8.89 3.70
C LYS A 290 31.35 -8.31 2.48
N SER A 291 30.15 -8.82 2.17
CA SER A 291 29.31 -8.29 1.08
C SER A 291 30.01 -8.38 -0.29
N VAL A 292 30.74 -9.47 -0.51
CA VAL A 292 31.31 -9.78 -1.82
C VAL A 292 30.24 -10.46 -2.65
N PHE A 293 29.86 -9.83 -3.76
CA PHE A 293 28.88 -10.35 -4.72
C PHE A 293 29.63 -10.83 -5.96
N GLU A 294 29.59 -12.14 -6.22
CA GLU A 294 30.19 -12.73 -7.40
C GLU A 294 29.11 -13.33 -8.30
N VAL A 295 28.94 -12.78 -9.50
CA VAL A 295 28.08 -13.40 -10.52
C VAL A 295 28.78 -14.66 -11.03
N ARG A 296 28.22 -15.84 -10.72
CA ARG A 296 28.75 -17.14 -11.15
C ARG A 296 28.31 -17.48 -12.57
N SER A 297 27.08 -17.12 -12.92
CA SER A 297 26.50 -17.34 -14.25
C SER A 297 25.33 -16.40 -14.49
N THR A 298 25.10 -16.04 -15.75
CA THR A 298 23.90 -15.33 -16.18
C THR A 298 23.41 -15.94 -17.50
N ALA A 299 22.10 -16.16 -17.59
CA ALA A 299 21.35 -16.61 -18.77
C ALA A 299 20.14 -15.69 -18.95
N GLY A 300 19.60 -15.56 -20.15
CA GLY A 300 18.46 -14.68 -20.36
C GLY A 300 17.98 -14.61 -21.79
N ASP A 301 16.81 -14.00 -21.96
CA ASP A 301 16.16 -13.73 -23.23
C ASP A 301 15.78 -12.24 -23.28
N THR A 302 16.29 -11.56 -24.29
CA THR A 302 16.07 -10.11 -24.49
C THR A 302 14.72 -9.78 -25.13
N LYS A 303 13.86 -10.77 -25.37
CA LYS A 303 12.54 -10.67 -26.02
C LYS A 303 11.46 -11.52 -25.32
N LEU A 304 11.69 -11.91 -24.06
CA LEU A 304 10.69 -12.63 -23.27
C LEU A 304 10.36 -11.83 -22.02
N GLY A 305 9.19 -11.22 -21.97
CA GLY A 305 8.71 -10.52 -20.79
C GLY A 305 7.19 -10.35 -20.76
N GLY A 306 6.74 -9.54 -19.81
CA GLY A 306 5.31 -9.26 -19.58
C GLY A 306 4.54 -8.83 -20.84
N GLU A 307 5.16 -8.04 -21.72
CA GLU A 307 4.58 -7.51 -22.96
C GLU A 307 4.37 -8.59 -24.03
N ASP A 308 5.21 -9.64 -24.03
CA ASP A 308 5.08 -10.75 -24.98
C ASP A 308 3.85 -11.59 -24.62
N PHE A 309 3.56 -11.76 -23.32
CA PHE A 309 2.31 -12.36 -22.87
C PHE A 309 1.09 -11.51 -23.24
N ASP A 310 1.18 -10.18 -23.10
CA ASP A 310 0.10 -9.26 -23.48
C ASP A 310 -0.20 -9.38 -24.98
N SER A 311 0.84 -9.42 -25.81
CA SER A 311 0.69 -9.54 -27.27
C SER A 311 0.04 -10.87 -27.67
N ARG A 312 0.40 -11.98 -27.02
CA ARG A 312 -0.25 -13.29 -27.24
C ARG A 312 -1.72 -13.30 -26.84
N LEU A 313 -2.07 -12.64 -25.73
CA LEU A 313 -3.47 -12.49 -25.31
C LEU A 313 -4.25 -11.65 -26.33
N VAL A 314 -3.67 -10.54 -26.80
CA VAL A 314 -4.28 -9.69 -27.83
C VAL A 314 -4.52 -10.47 -29.12
N GLU A 315 -3.52 -11.19 -29.65
CA GLU A 315 -3.66 -12.04 -30.85
C GLU A 315 -4.78 -13.08 -30.70
N HIS A 316 -4.84 -13.73 -29.53
CA HIS A 316 -5.89 -14.69 -29.21
C HIS A 316 -7.27 -14.05 -29.28
N PHE A 317 -7.46 -12.91 -28.60
CA PHE A 317 -8.76 -12.25 -28.55
C PHE A 317 -9.15 -11.55 -29.85
N ILE A 318 -8.21 -11.12 -30.69
CA ILE A 318 -8.51 -10.68 -32.07
C ILE A 318 -9.11 -11.84 -32.86
N THR A 319 -8.49 -13.02 -32.75
CA THR A 319 -8.96 -14.23 -33.46
C THR A 319 -10.35 -14.65 -32.98
N GLU A 320 -10.58 -14.66 -31.66
CA GLU A 320 -11.89 -14.96 -31.08
C GLU A 320 -12.94 -13.90 -31.43
N PHE A 321 -12.58 -12.61 -31.42
CA PHE A 321 -13.48 -11.55 -31.84
C PHE A 321 -13.88 -11.69 -33.31
N LYS A 322 -12.91 -11.98 -34.19
CA LYS A 322 -13.16 -12.25 -35.61
C LYS A 322 -14.10 -13.44 -35.81
N LYS A 323 -13.91 -14.50 -35.03
CA LYS A 323 -14.75 -15.70 -35.05
C LYS A 323 -16.18 -15.43 -34.55
N LYS A 324 -16.35 -14.68 -33.46
CA LYS A 324 -17.66 -14.42 -32.84
C LYS A 324 -18.45 -13.30 -33.55
N ALA A 325 -17.78 -12.23 -33.94
CA ALA A 325 -18.41 -11.02 -34.48
C ALA A 325 -18.30 -10.91 -36.01
N GLY A 326 -17.54 -11.79 -36.67
CA GLY A 326 -17.32 -11.75 -38.12
C GLY A 326 -16.53 -10.53 -38.61
N LYS A 327 -15.87 -9.79 -37.70
CA LYS A 327 -15.15 -8.55 -37.99
C LYS A 327 -13.71 -8.65 -37.53
N ASP A 328 -12.78 -8.21 -38.38
CA ASP A 328 -11.37 -8.10 -38.02
C ASP A 328 -11.10 -6.70 -37.46
N ILE A 329 -10.49 -6.62 -36.28
CA ILE A 329 -10.16 -5.35 -35.61
C ILE A 329 -8.67 -5.00 -35.70
N SER A 330 -7.86 -5.86 -36.34
CA SER A 330 -6.41 -5.69 -36.47
C SER A 330 -5.99 -4.35 -37.08
N GLU A 331 -6.81 -3.80 -37.99
CA GLU A 331 -6.55 -2.51 -38.65
C GLU A 331 -7.01 -1.29 -37.85
N ASN A 332 -7.58 -1.46 -36.65
CA ASN A 332 -8.05 -0.34 -35.81
C ASN A 332 -7.14 -0.15 -34.58
N PRO A 333 -6.19 0.80 -34.61
CA PRO A 333 -5.23 1.00 -33.52
C PRO A 333 -5.87 1.28 -32.17
N ARG A 334 -7.01 1.99 -32.13
CA ARG A 334 -7.75 2.27 -30.89
C ARG A 334 -8.39 1.01 -30.33
N ALA A 335 -9.01 0.19 -31.19
CA ALA A 335 -9.61 -1.06 -30.78
C ALA A 335 -8.56 -2.04 -30.24
N ILE A 336 -7.41 -2.14 -30.92
CA ILE A 336 -6.28 -2.97 -30.50
C ILE A 336 -5.71 -2.49 -29.17
N ARG A 337 -5.55 -1.18 -28.98
CA ARG A 337 -5.05 -0.67 -27.71
C ARG A 337 -6.01 -0.92 -26.55
N ARG A 338 -7.33 -0.73 -26.74
CA ARG A 338 -8.33 -1.08 -25.72
C ARG A 338 -8.31 -2.57 -25.39
N LEU A 339 -8.15 -3.42 -26.41
CA LEU A 339 -8.03 -4.86 -26.19
C LEU A 339 -6.77 -5.18 -25.39
N ARG A 340 -5.63 -4.54 -25.71
CA ARG A 340 -4.39 -4.68 -24.94
C ARG A 340 -4.56 -4.26 -23.49
N ASP A 341 -5.17 -3.10 -23.23
CA ASP A 341 -5.44 -2.63 -21.86
C ASP A 341 -6.32 -3.65 -21.10
N ALA A 342 -7.33 -4.24 -21.77
CA ALA A 342 -8.16 -5.30 -21.19
C ALA A 342 -7.38 -6.60 -20.95
N CYS A 343 -6.46 -6.98 -21.86
CA CYS A 343 -5.59 -8.13 -21.69
C CYS A 343 -4.58 -7.95 -20.55
N GLU A 344 -3.96 -6.77 -20.44
CA GLU A 344 -3.08 -6.42 -19.32
C GLU A 344 -3.82 -6.53 -17.99
N HIS A 345 -5.04 -5.98 -17.94
CA HIS A 345 -5.90 -6.04 -16.75
C HIS A 345 -6.32 -7.48 -16.42
N ALA A 346 -6.72 -8.28 -17.41
CA ALA A 346 -7.06 -9.69 -17.23
C ALA A 346 -5.85 -10.48 -16.71
N LYS A 347 -4.66 -10.29 -17.31
CA LYS A 347 -3.41 -10.92 -16.88
C LYS A 347 -3.08 -10.62 -15.43
N ARG A 348 -3.20 -9.36 -15.00
CA ARG A 348 -2.98 -8.95 -13.61
C ARG A 348 -3.99 -9.58 -12.66
N THR A 349 -5.27 -9.57 -13.03
CA THR A 349 -6.36 -10.17 -12.25
C THR A 349 -6.19 -11.69 -12.08
N LEU A 350 -5.69 -12.37 -13.12
CA LEU A 350 -5.35 -13.79 -13.03
C LEU A 350 -4.14 -14.02 -12.11
N SER A 351 -3.13 -13.16 -12.22
CA SER A 351 -1.92 -13.23 -11.38
C SER A 351 -2.20 -12.99 -9.89
N SER A 352 -3.24 -12.23 -9.55
CA SER A 352 -3.65 -11.95 -8.16
C SER A 352 -4.52 -13.05 -7.53
N LYS A 353 -4.91 -14.07 -8.30
CA LYS A 353 -5.81 -15.17 -7.88
C LYS A 353 -5.06 -16.49 -7.62
N THR A 354 -3.83 -16.63 -8.09
CA THR A 354 -3.07 -17.88 -8.03
C THR A 354 -1.84 -17.77 -7.10
N ASP A 355 -1.92 -18.43 -5.94
CA ASP A 355 -0.78 -18.65 -5.02
C ASP A 355 0.09 -19.86 -5.46
N SER A 356 -0.20 -20.46 -6.62
CA SER A 356 0.09 -21.86 -6.96
C SER A 356 1.12 -22.07 -8.08
N LEU A 357 1.63 -21.02 -8.72
CA LEU A 357 2.71 -21.19 -9.70
C LEU A 357 3.95 -21.70 -8.97
N LYS A 358 4.60 -22.76 -9.45
CA LYS A 358 5.87 -23.26 -8.92
C LYS A 358 6.95 -23.12 -10.00
N LEU A 359 8.12 -22.58 -9.64
CA LEU A 359 9.30 -22.65 -10.51
C LEU A 359 9.95 -24.02 -10.29
N ILE A 360 10.05 -24.82 -11.35
CA ILE A 360 10.84 -26.05 -11.33
C ILE A 360 12.18 -25.75 -12.02
N VAL A 361 13.28 -25.87 -11.29
CA VAL A 361 14.62 -25.70 -11.84
C VAL A 361 15.23 -27.08 -12.02
N HIS A 362 15.49 -27.47 -13.28
CA HIS A 362 16.23 -28.70 -13.57
C HIS A 362 17.72 -28.41 -13.52
N ALA A 363 18.38 -28.85 -12.44
CA ALA A 363 19.82 -28.80 -12.33
C ALA A 363 20.43 -30.08 -12.91
N VAL A 364 21.21 -29.94 -13.99
CA VAL A 364 21.94 -31.06 -14.61
C VAL A 364 23.36 -31.03 -14.08
N SER A 365 23.75 -32.06 -13.31
CA SER A 365 25.15 -32.28 -12.96
C SER A 365 25.89 -32.89 -14.17
N LEU A 366 27.14 -32.49 -14.39
CA LEU A 366 28.04 -33.05 -15.43
C LEU A 366 28.26 -34.58 -15.30
N GLY A 367 27.76 -35.22 -14.23
CA GLY A 367 27.74 -36.67 -14.03
C GLY A 367 26.51 -37.41 -14.57
N GLY A 368 25.55 -36.74 -15.22
CA GLY A 368 24.38 -37.39 -15.82
C GLY A 368 23.22 -37.69 -14.86
N THR A 369 23.29 -37.22 -13.61
CA THR A 369 22.15 -37.21 -12.69
C THR A 369 21.44 -35.86 -12.75
N GLU A 370 20.18 -35.88 -13.18
CA GLU A 370 19.26 -34.75 -13.05
C GLU A 370 18.76 -34.70 -11.61
N SER A 371 18.89 -33.53 -10.96
CA SER A 371 18.28 -33.25 -9.66
C SER A 371 17.17 -32.22 -9.84
N LEU A 372 15.96 -32.58 -9.45
CA LEU A 372 14.77 -31.71 -9.48
C LEU A 372 14.80 -30.81 -8.25
N ILE A 373 14.70 -29.49 -8.44
CA ILE A 373 14.56 -28.54 -7.34
C ILE A 373 13.23 -27.79 -7.50
N GLU A 374 12.32 -27.94 -6.54
CA GLU A 374 10.96 -27.37 -6.56
C GLU A 374 10.83 -26.13 -5.66
N HIS A 375 10.14 -25.07 -6.14
CA HIS A 375 9.79 -23.92 -5.30
C HIS A 375 8.43 -23.29 -5.67
N PRO A 376 7.57 -22.89 -4.71
CA PRO A 376 6.43 -22.02 -4.98
C PRO A 376 6.84 -20.60 -5.38
N LEU A 377 6.21 -20.05 -6.41
CA LEU A 377 6.29 -18.66 -6.86
C LEU A 377 5.01 -17.93 -6.44
N SER A 378 5.15 -16.89 -5.64
CA SER A 378 4.17 -15.79 -5.64
C SER A 378 4.54 -14.79 -6.74
N MET A 379 3.65 -14.58 -7.71
CA MET A 379 3.83 -13.62 -8.81
C MET A 379 3.83 -12.15 -8.38
N SER A 380 3.66 -11.86 -7.09
CA SER A 380 3.58 -10.48 -6.60
C SER A 380 4.94 -9.82 -6.33
N HIS A 381 6.02 -10.60 -6.14
CA HIS A 381 7.35 -10.05 -5.80
C HIS A 381 8.48 -10.98 -6.25
N GLY A 382 9.55 -10.42 -6.83
CA GLY A 382 10.82 -11.12 -7.12
C GLY A 382 11.63 -11.49 -5.87
N LYS A 383 11.00 -12.07 -4.83
CA LYS A 383 11.62 -12.34 -3.52
C LYS A 383 11.24 -13.71 -2.94
N GLN A 384 11.26 -14.79 -3.73
CA GLN A 384 11.21 -16.15 -3.17
C GLN A 384 12.33 -17.02 -3.78
N LEU A 385 13.15 -17.60 -2.90
CA LEU A 385 14.28 -18.45 -3.28
C LEU A 385 14.35 -19.76 -2.52
N LEU A 386 14.80 -20.75 -3.28
CA LEU A 386 15.22 -22.11 -2.94
C LEU A 386 16.16 -22.15 -1.73
N ARG A 387 15.78 -22.94 -0.72
CA ARG A 387 16.70 -23.43 0.31
C ARG A 387 17.14 -24.84 -0.08
N ASP A 388 18.45 -25.06 -0.12
CA ASP A 388 19.01 -26.40 0.04
C ASP A 388 20.01 -26.32 1.18
N GLU A 389 19.71 -27.01 2.29
CA GLU A 389 20.60 -27.06 3.45
C GLU A 389 21.63 -28.19 3.33
N ASN A 390 21.65 -29.03 2.28
CA ASN A 390 22.64 -30.12 2.12
C ASN A 390 22.86 -30.65 0.67
N GLY A 391 23.00 -29.79 -0.35
CA GLY A 391 23.25 -30.21 -1.74
C GLY A 391 24.72 -30.14 -2.20
N PRO A 392 25.20 -31.06 -3.08
CA PRO A 392 26.60 -31.06 -3.54
C PRO A 392 26.91 -29.87 -4.47
N SER A 393 28.17 -29.40 -4.46
CA SER A 393 28.62 -28.24 -5.24
C SER A 393 28.38 -28.39 -6.74
N VAL A 394 27.65 -27.45 -7.34
CA VAL A 394 27.38 -27.41 -8.79
C VAL A 394 28.50 -26.62 -9.49
N ALA A 395 29.22 -27.25 -10.42
CA ALA A 395 30.22 -26.59 -11.28
C ALA A 395 29.55 -26.00 -12.55
N PRO A 396 30.08 -24.90 -13.13
CA PRO A 396 29.41 -24.14 -14.17
C PRO A 396 29.47 -24.83 -15.54
N GLY A 397 28.31 -25.28 -16.06
CA GLY A 397 28.19 -25.75 -17.43
C GLY A 397 26.90 -26.53 -17.68
N LEU A 398 25.97 -25.93 -18.43
CA LEU A 398 24.63 -26.44 -18.81
C LEU A 398 23.59 -26.59 -17.68
N LEU A 399 22.79 -25.54 -17.49
CA LEU A 399 21.46 -25.64 -16.86
C LEU A 399 20.40 -25.52 -17.95
N ARG A 400 19.41 -26.43 -17.97
CA ARG A 400 18.21 -26.32 -18.81
C ARG A 400 17.05 -25.86 -17.94
N PHE A 401 16.36 -24.81 -18.35
CA PHE A 401 15.15 -24.33 -17.67
C PHE A 401 13.92 -24.87 -18.39
N SER A 402 13.01 -25.51 -17.66
CA SER A 402 11.66 -25.83 -18.15
C SER A 402 10.64 -25.47 -17.08
N VAL A 403 9.58 -24.79 -17.49
CA VAL A 403 8.41 -24.49 -16.65
C VAL A 403 7.41 -25.63 -16.84
N GLY A 404 7.01 -26.29 -15.76
CA GLY A 404 6.02 -27.37 -15.77
C GLY A 404 5.32 -27.50 -14.41
N ILE A 405 4.15 -28.13 -14.39
CA ILE A 405 3.36 -28.40 -13.16
C ILE A 405 3.29 -29.91 -12.94
N GLU A 406 4.13 -30.56 -12.14
CA GLU A 406 4.01 -32.02 -11.94
C GLU A 406 2.97 -32.44 -10.87
N ASN A 407 2.58 -33.72 -10.97
CA ASN A 407 1.34 -34.34 -10.52
C ASN A 407 1.01 -34.20 -9.02
N VAL A 408 -0.28 -34.00 -8.74
CA VAL A 408 -0.87 -33.81 -7.41
C VAL A 408 -0.90 -35.11 -6.58
N GLU A 409 -0.82 -36.29 -7.20
CA GLU A 409 -1.05 -37.58 -6.52
C GLU A 409 0.14 -38.04 -5.66
N ASP A 410 1.39 -37.79 -6.06
CA ASP A 410 2.57 -38.22 -5.29
C ASP A 410 2.85 -37.31 -4.08
N ILE A 411 2.52 -36.02 -4.19
CA ILE A 411 2.69 -35.02 -3.13
C ILE A 411 1.76 -35.29 -1.93
N ILE A 412 0.55 -35.80 -2.15
CA ILE A 412 -0.40 -36.09 -1.06
C ILE A 412 0.02 -37.34 -0.26
N GLY A 413 0.67 -38.31 -0.91
CA GLY A 413 1.22 -39.51 -0.27
C GLY A 413 2.44 -39.19 0.59
N ASP A 414 3.40 -38.46 0.02
CA ASP A 414 4.66 -38.14 0.67
C ASP A 414 4.49 -37.05 1.76
N LEU A 415 3.58 -36.07 1.58
CA LEU A 415 3.23 -35.13 2.66
C LEU A 415 2.55 -35.82 3.83
N LYS A 416 1.68 -36.82 3.60
CA LYS A 416 1.03 -37.56 4.70
C LYS A 416 2.03 -38.41 5.47
N GLN A 417 3.06 -38.92 4.80
CA GLN A 417 4.10 -39.73 5.44
C GLN A 417 5.18 -38.86 6.11
N ALA A 418 5.50 -37.69 5.56
CA ALA A 418 6.41 -36.70 6.16
C ALA A 418 5.77 -35.95 7.35
N LEU A 419 4.47 -35.63 7.28
CA LEU A 419 3.72 -35.03 8.40
C LEU A 419 3.51 -36.00 9.57
N ALA A 420 3.55 -37.31 9.32
CA ALA A 420 3.45 -38.33 10.37
C ALA A 420 4.80 -38.62 11.09
N GLN A 421 5.92 -38.09 10.60
CA GLN A 421 7.26 -38.33 11.15
C GLN A 421 7.95 -37.09 11.74
N LEU A 422 7.31 -35.92 11.72
CA LEU A 422 7.82 -34.68 12.30
C LEU A 422 7.03 -34.26 13.55
N GLU A 423 6.98 -35.13 14.55
CA GLU A 423 6.82 -34.70 15.94
C GLU A 423 8.15 -34.89 16.68
N TRP A 424 9.00 -33.85 16.66
CA TRP A 424 10.03 -33.72 17.69
C TRP A 424 10.23 -32.25 18.13
N SER A 425 10.05 -32.08 19.45
CA SER A 425 10.33 -30.97 20.37
C SER A 425 10.57 -29.55 19.85
N SER A 426 9.59 -28.71 20.16
CA SER A 426 9.74 -27.36 20.75
C SER A 426 11.17 -26.91 21.12
N GLY A 427 11.67 -25.85 20.47
CA GLY A 427 12.90 -25.22 20.92
C GLY A 427 13.51 -24.09 20.09
N VAL A 428 12.77 -23.34 19.27
CA VAL A 428 13.31 -22.11 18.63
C VAL A 428 12.24 -21.02 18.64
N ASN A 429 12.51 -19.92 19.36
CA ASN A 429 11.60 -18.79 19.50
C ASN A 429 12.03 -17.69 18.50
N ILE A 430 11.51 -17.75 17.27
CA ILE A 430 11.65 -16.65 16.31
C ILE A 430 10.71 -15.53 16.79
N SER A 431 11.24 -14.44 17.35
CA SER A 431 10.43 -13.27 17.70
C SER A 431 10.17 -12.41 16.46
N SER A 432 9.52 -12.97 15.43
CA SER A 432 8.88 -12.16 14.40
C SER A 432 7.61 -11.55 15.01
N SER A 433 7.36 -10.26 14.78
CA SER A 433 6.09 -9.65 15.19
C SER A 433 4.95 -10.41 14.52
N ARG A 434 4.08 -11.04 15.31
CA ARG A 434 2.84 -11.66 14.82
C ARG A 434 1.73 -10.64 14.55
N SER A 435 2.04 -9.36 14.73
CA SER A 435 1.07 -8.27 14.66
C SER A 435 1.39 -7.32 13.52
N ILE A 436 0.34 -6.87 12.85
CA ILE A 436 0.38 -5.95 11.70
C ILE A 436 -0.31 -4.64 12.04
N GLY A 437 0.06 -3.56 11.35
CA GLY A 437 -0.67 -2.30 11.35
C GLY A 437 -1.52 -2.20 10.07
N ILE A 438 -2.82 -1.97 10.20
CA ILE A 438 -3.71 -1.79 9.06
C ILE A 438 -4.29 -0.38 9.11
N ASP A 439 -4.05 0.38 8.05
CA ASP A 439 -4.84 1.55 7.72
C ASP A 439 -6.09 1.13 6.95
N LEU A 440 -7.27 1.21 7.59
CA LEU A 440 -8.55 0.90 6.95
C LEU A 440 -9.17 2.19 6.42
N GLY A 441 -8.75 2.70 5.27
CA GLY A 441 -9.24 3.97 4.74
C GLY A 441 -10.58 3.88 4.00
N THR A 442 -11.22 5.03 3.78
CA THR A 442 -12.51 5.12 3.06
C THR A 442 -12.39 4.67 1.60
N THR A 443 -11.31 5.08 0.91
CA THR A 443 -11.10 4.80 -0.52
C THR A 443 -10.04 3.73 -0.74
N ASN A 444 -8.97 3.73 0.06
CA ASN A 444 -7.90 2.73 0.00
C ASN A 444 -7.52 2.32 1.41
N SER A 445 -7.09 1.07 1.55
CA SER A 445 -6.49 0.52 2.77
C SER A 445 -5.02 0.18 2.52
N CYS A 446 -4.22 0.19 3.58
CA CYS A 446 -2.80 -0.09 3.53
C CYS A 446 -2.42 -0.98 4.73
N VAL A 447 -1.42 -1.85 4.56
CA VAL A 447 -0.95 -2.74 5.63
C VAL A 447 0.56 -2.66 5.76
N GLY A 448 1.02 -2.49 6.99
CA GLY A 448 2.43 -2.43 7.36
C GLY A 448 2.78 -3.49 8.40
N VAL A 449 4.04 -3.91 8.41
CA VAL A 449 4.56 -4.81 9.43
C VAL A 449 5.91 -4.32 9.93
N TYR A 450 6.16 -4.57 11.20
CA TYR A 450 7.49 -4.42 11.74
C TYR A 450 8.31 -5.70 11.61
N GLN A 451 9.44 -5.63 10.91
CA GLN A 451 10.41 -6.71 10.85
C GLN A 451 11.71 -6.31 11.56
N ASN A 452 12.12 -7.15 12.50
CA ASN A 452 13.37 -6.98 13.22
C ASN A 452 14.50 -7.61 12.39
N GLY A 453 15.54 -6.85 12.04
CA GLY A 453 16.75 -7.37 11.38
C GLY A 453 17.60 -8.29 12.27
N LYS A 454 17.09 -8.77 13.41
CA LYS A 454 17.79 -9.66 14.34
C LYS A 454 17.47 -11.12 14.05
N VAL A 455 18.37 -11.78 13.32
CA VAL A 455 18.46 -13.25 13.34
C VAL A 455 19.32 -13.62 14.56
N CYS A 456 18.71 -14.22 15.58
CA CYS A 456 19.44 -14.80 16.70
C CYS A 456 19.75 -16.27 16.40
N LEU A 457 20.99 -16.59 16.05
CA LEU A 457 21.54 -17.95 16.17
C LEU A 457 22.50 -17.98 17.36
N GLU A 458 22.30 -18.98 18.22
CA GLU A 458 23.19 -19.43 19.31
C GLU A 458 24.22 -18.41 19.84
N GLY A 459 23.74 -17.45 20.63
CA GLY A 459 24.60 -16.64 21.50
C GLY A 459 25.50 -15.60 20.82
N LEU A 460 25.44 -15.44 19.49
CA LEU A 460 26.12 -14.38 18.75
C LEU A 460 25.09 -13.36 18.25
N ILE A 461 25.04 -12.20 18.93
CA ILE A 461 24.22 -11.06 18.53
C ILE A 461 24.91 -10.36 17.37
N PHE A 462 24.39 -10.53 16.15
CA PHE A 462 24.74 -9.67 15.02
C PHE A 462 23.67 -8.58 14.87
N ASN A 463 24.08 -7.34 15.09
CA ASN A 463 23.24 -6.18 14.77
C ASN A 463 23.22 -6.02 13.25
N SER A 464 22.15 -6.46 12.58
CA SER A 464 21.82 -5.87 11.28
C SER A 464 21.31 -4.44 11.55
N PRO A 465 21.91 -3.39 10.96
CA PRO A 465 21.59 -2.02 11.32
C PRO A 465 20.29 -1.58 10.62
N GLY A 466 19.16 -1.71 11.32
CA GLY A 466 17.90 -1.08 10.92
C GLY A 466 16.66 -1.78 11.50
N PHE A 467 15.84 -1.02 12.24
CA PHE A 467 14.42 -1.30 12.44
C PHE A 467 13.73 -1.00 11.09
N GLN A 468 13.09 -1.98 10.43
CA GLN A 468 12.41 -1.74 9.16
C GLN A 468 10.90 -1.99 9.31
N ILE A 469 10.14 -0.90 9.38
CA ILE A 469 8.71 -0.95 9.06
C ILE A 469 8.63 -1.10 7.55
N GLU A 470 8.00 -2.17 7.10
CA GLU A 470 7.75 -2.41 5.69
C GLU A 470 6.26 -2.24 5.42
N ILE A 471 5.94 -1.40 4.44
CA ILE A 471 4.60 -1.30 3.87
C ILE A 471 4.48 -2.37 2.78
N ILE A 472 3.55 -3.30 2.98
CA ILE A 472 3.43 -4.51 2.16
C ILE A 472 2.62 -4.18 0.91
N ALA A 473 3.16 -4.51 -0.27
CA ALA A 473 2.41 -4.46 -1.51
C ALA A 473 1.43 -5.64 -1.61
N ASN A 474 0.24 -5.37 -2.16
CA ASN A 474 -0.78 -6.38 -2.41
C ASN A 474 -0.39 -7.31 -3.57
N PHE A 475 -1.27 -8.26 -3.90
CA PHE A 475 -1.01 -9.26 -4.94
C PHE A 475 -0.87 -8.66 -6.34
N GLU A 476 -1.39 -7.45 -6.55
CA GLU A 476 -1.31 -6.66 -7.76
C GLU A 476 -0.05 -5.75 -7.82
N GLY A 477 0.76 -5.74 -6.75
CA GLY A 477 2.00 -4.95 -6.63
C GLY A 477 1.79 -3.52 -6.08
N ASN A 478 0.58 -3.17 -5.65
CA ASN A 478 0.24 -1.86 -5.10
C ASN A 478 0.38 -1.84 -3.57
N ARG A 479 0.98 -0.79 -3.00
CA ARG A 479 1.11 -0.62 -1.53
C ARG A 479 -0.17 -0.20 -0.83
N THR A 480 -1.18 0.17 -1.61
CA THR A 480 -2.53 0.47 -1.14
C THR A 480 -3.50 -0.38 -1.93
N THR A 481 -4.55 -0.88 -1.29
CA THR A 481 -5.62 -1.66 -1.91
C THR A 481 -6.93 -0.89 -1.84
N PRO A 482 -7.67 -0.70 -2.95
CA PRO A 482 -8.97 -0.03 -2.92
C PRO A 482 -9.94 -0.67 -1.92
N SER A 483 -10.66 0.14 -1.15
CA SER A 483 -11.69 -0.31 -0.20
C SER A 483 -13.01 -0.64 -0.92
N TYR A 484 -12.93 -1.58 -1.86
CA TYR A 484 -14.02 -2.01 -2.75
C TYR A 484 -14.30 -3.50 -2.56
N VAL A 485 -15.58 -3.86 -2.53
CA VAL A 485 -16.05 -5.24 -2.51
C VAL A 485 -17.14 -5.38 -3.57
N ALA A 486 -17.00 -6.35 -4.46
CA ALA A 486 -18.00 -6.62 -5.47
C ALA A 486 -18.49 -8.06 -5.42
N PHE A 487 -19.76 -8.24 -5.71
CA PHE A 487 -20.43 -9.53 -5.74
C PHE A 487 -20.89 -9.79 -7.18
N ASN A 488 -20.55 -10.96 -7.70
CA ASN A 488 -21.06 -11.41 -8.98
C ASN A 488 -21.79 -12.76 -8.81
N GLU A 489 -22.25 -13.35 -9.92
CA GLU A 489 -22.98 -14.61 -9.90
C GLU A 489 -22.15 -15.78 -9.36
N THR A 490 -20.84 -15.72 -9.54
CA THR A 490 -19.93 -16.79 -9.17
C THR A 490 -19.19 -16.39 -7.90
N GLU A 491 -18.26 -15.46 -7.95
CA GLU A 491 -17.30 -15.07 -6.92
C GLU A 491 -17.55 -13.71 -6.25
N ARG A 492 -16.79 -13.46 -5.18
CA ARG A 492 -16.64 -12.16 -4.55
C ARG A 492 -15.27 -11.60 -4.89
N LEU A 493 -15.23 -10.35 -5.30
CA LEU A 493 -14.01 -9.61 -5.63
C LEU A 493 -13.75 -8.56 -4.55
N ILE A 494 -12.49 -8.35 -4.20
CA ILE A 494 -12.07 -7.38 -3.17
C ILE A 494 -10.85 -6.63 -3.71
N GLY A 495 -10.76 -5.31 -3.48
CA GLY A 495 -9.61 -4.52 -3.88
C GLY A 495 -9.66 -4.06 -5.33
N ASP A 496 -8.51 -4.11 -6.00
CA ASP A 496 -8.34 -3.67 -7.40
C ASP A 496 -9.34 -4.37 -8.34
N ALA A 497 -9.46 -5.69 -8.22
CA ALA A 497 -10.41 -6.47 -9.03
C ALA A 497 -11.88 -6.02 -8.87
N ALA A 498 -12.28 -5.60 -7.66
CA ALA A 498 -13.63 -5.08 -7.43
C ALA A 498 -13.81 -3.68 -8.04
N LYS A 499 -12.81 -2.79 -7.88
CA LYS A 499 -12.82 -1.44 -8.45
C LYS A 499 -12.90 -1.47 -9.97
N ASP A 500 -12.14 -2.34 -10.62
CA ASP A 500 -12.02 -2.40 -12.08
C ASP A 500 -13.30 -2.87 -12.80
N GLN A 501 -14.19 -3.58 -12.10
CA GLN A 501 -15.49 -3.99 -12.64
C GLN A 501 -16.66 -3.11 -12.17
N ALA A 502 -16.42 -2.09 -11.33
CA ALA A 502 -17.46 -1.25 -10.75
C ALA A 502 -18.37 -0.58 -11.79
N SER A 503 -17.83 -0.20 -12.95
CA SER A 503 -18.61 0.40 -14.04
C SER A 503 -19.52 -0.60 -14.78
N ARG A 504 -19.21 -1.90 -14.72
CA ARG A 504 -19.99 -2.98 -15.35
C ARG A 504 -21.05 -3.54 -14.42
N ASN A 505 -20.81 -3.49 -13.11
CA ASN A 505 -21.67 -4.03 -12.07
C ASN A 505 -21.88 -3.03 -10.92
N PRO A 506 -22.39 -1.83 -11.19
CA PRO A 506 -22.40 -0.74 -10.22
C PRO A 506 -23.27 -1.03 -8.98
N GLU A 507 -24.39 -1.74 -9.15
CA GLU A 507 -25.35 -2.01 -8.08
C GLU A 507 -24.85 -3.05 -7.06
N ASN A 508 -23.95 -3.95 -7.48
CA ASN A 508 -23.37 -4.99 -6.61
C ASN A 508 -21.89 -4.73 -6.30
N THR A 509 -21.42 -3.51 -6.52
CA THR A 509 -20.06 -3.08 -6.16
C THR A 509 -20.12 -2.03 -5.08
N VAL A 510 -19.78 -2.46 -3.87
CA VAL A 510 -19.80 -1.65 -2.66
C VAL A 510 -18.46 -0.93 -2.51
N SER A 511 -18.54 0.36 -2.26
CA SER A 511 -17.41 1.24 -1.89
C SER A 511 -17.86 2.20 -0.80
N ASN A 512 -16.94 2.92 -0.16
CA ASN A 512 -17.25 3.90 0.89
C ASN A 512 -18.01 3.34 2.10
N ALA A 513 -17.93 2.02 2.37
CA ALA A 513 -18.59 1.39 3.53
C ALA A 513 -18.19 2.03 4.87
N LYS A 514 -16.98 2.60 4.96
CA LYS A 514 -16.50 3.37 6.13
C LYS A 514 -17.34 4.63 6.42
N ARG A 515 -18.11 5.17 5.46
CA ARG A 515 -19.07 6.25 5.72
C ARG A 515 -20.37 5.76 6.39
N LEU A 516 -20.67 4.46 6.31
CA LEU A 516 -21.85 3.83 6.93
C LEU A 516 -21.56 3.18 8.29
N ILE A 517 -20.32 2.72 8.50
CA ILE A 517 -19.94 1.97 9.70
C ILE A 517 -20.30 2.73 10.97
N GLY A 518 -21.00 2.06 11.91
CA GLY A 518 -21.40 2.63 13.21
C GLY A 518 -22.41 3.78 13.17
N ARG A 519 -23.04 4.09 12.02
CA ARG A 519 -24.07 5.13 11.86
C ARG A 519 -25.48 4.57 11.86
N ARG A 520 -26.47 5.44 12.04
CA ARG A 520 -27.89 5.08 11.89
C ARG A 520 -28.39 5.43 10.49
N PHE A 521 -29.38 4.68 10.01
CA PHE A 521 -29.96 4.89 8.69
C PHE A 521 -30.60 6.28 8.58
N ASP A 522 -31.24 6.77 9.64
CA ASP A 522 -31.91 8.08 9.69
C ASP A 522 -30.95 9.27 9.90
N ASP A 523 -29.63 9.04 10.02
CA ASP A 523 -28.65 10.12 10.08
C ASP A 523 -28.68 10.94 8.78
N GLU A 524 -28.76 12.28 8.90
CA GLU A 524 -28.80 13.19 7.74
C GLU A 524 -27.63 12.96 6.78
N THR A 525 -26.44 12.72 7.33
CA THR A 525 -25.24 12.43 6.55
C THR A 525 -25.38 11.16 5.71
N VAL A 526 -26.00 10.10 6.27
CA VAL A 526 -26.24 8.82 5.59
C VAL A 526 -27.29 9.00 4.51
N GLN A 527 -28.38 9.69 4.79
CA GLN A 527 -29.44 9.97 3.81
C GLN A 527 -28.93 10.76 2.61
N ASP A 528 -27.98 11.67 2.82
CA ASP A 528 -27.33 12.40 1.73
C ASP A 528 -26.36 11.54 0.92
N ASP A 529 -25.60 10.65 1.56
CA ASP A 529 -24.65 9.78 0.87
C ASP A 529 -25.37 8.73 0.01
N ILE A 530 -26.48 8.16 0.51
CA ILE A 530 -27.29 7.16 -0.22
C ILE A 530 -27.76 7.67 -1.59
N LYS A 531 -28.02 8.99 -1.73
CA LYS A 531 -28.43 9.61 -3.00
C LYS A 531 -27.36 9.50 -4.09
N ASN A 532 -26.09 9.31 -3.70
CA ASN A 532 -24.95 9.32 -4.60
C ASN A 532 -24.37 7.94 -4.86
N TRP A 533 -24.89 6.89 -4.21
CA TRP A 533 -24.39 5.53 -4.36
C TRP A 533 -25.22 4.70 -5.34
N PRO A 534 -24.57 3.86 -6.16
CA PRO A 534 -25.27 2.99 -7.08
C PRO A 534 -25.86 1.73 -6.42
N PHE A 535 -25.33 1.31 -5.27
CA PHE A 535 -25.80 0.16 -4.52
C PHE A 535 -26.92 0.55 -3.56
N VAL A 536 -27.80 -0.40 -3.24
CA VAL A 536 -28.97 -0.14 -2.40
C VAL A 536 -28.61 -0.22 -0.92
N VAL A 537 -29.01 0.80 -0.16
CA VAL A 537 -28.94 0.80 1.31
C VAL A 537 -30.36 0.84 1.87
N LYS A 538 -30.67 -0.06 2.81
CA LYS A 538 -31.97 -0.16 3.47
C LYS A 538 -31.83 0.06 4.98
N SER A 539 -32.96 0.38 5.61
CA SER A 539 -33.06 0.38 7.07
C SER A 539 -33.46 -1.01 7.56
N ASN A 540 -32.66 -1.58 8.46
CA ASN A 540 -33.03 -2.73 9.28
C ASN A 540 -33.03 -2.28 10.75
N ASP A 541 -34.21 -2.09 11.34
CA ASP A 541 -34.39 -1.55 12.70
C ASP A 541 -33.61 -0.26 13.01
N GLY A 542 -33.41 0.59 11.98
CA GLY A 542 -32.68 1.85 12.08
C GLY A 542 -31.18 1.74 11.82
N THR A 543 -30.64 0.53 11.61
CA THR A 543 -29.26 0.30 11.14
C THR A 543 -29.24 0.28 9.59
N PRO A 544 -28.27 0.96 8.95
CA PRO A 544 -28.13 0.90 7.50
C PRO A 544 -27.52 -0.43 7.07
N VAL A 545 -28.23 -1.18 6.22
CA VAL A 545 -27.77 -2.45 5.62
C VAL A 545 -27.63 -2.31 4.11
N ILE A 546 -26.58 -2.89 3.56
CA ILE A 546 -26.23 -2.83 2.14
C ILE A 546 -26.82 -4.08 1.47
N GLN A 547 -27.72 -3.88 0.50
CA GLN A 547 -28.31 -4.97 -0.26
C GLN A 547 -27.61 -5.15 -1.60
N VAL A 548 -27.17 -6.37 -1.88
CA VAL A 548 -26.51 -6.79 -3.13
C VAL A 548 -27.05 -8.14 -3.60
N GLN A 549 -26.90 -8.45 -4.88
CA GLN A 549 -27.17 -9.78 -5.42
C GLN A 549 -25.93 -10.66 -5.31
N VAL A 550 -26.08 -11.82 -4.66
CA VAL A 550 -25.05 -12.86 -4.54
C VAL A 550 -25.63 -14.14 -5.10
N LYS A 551 -25.02 -14.70 -6.15
CA LYS A 551 -25.51 -15.93 -6.82
C LYS A 551 -27.00 -15.86 -7.22
N GLY A 552 -27.48 -14.67 -7.63
CA GLY A 552 -28.87 -14.43 -8.02
C GLY A 552 -29.86 -14.21 -6.87
N GLU A 553 -29.40 -14.28 -5.62
CA GLU A 553 -30.22 -14.02 -4.43
C GLU A 553 -29.88 -12.66 -3.81
N ASN A 554 -30.90 -11.93 -3.35
CA ASN A 554 -30.67 -10.69 -2.60
C ASN A 554 -30.12 -11.02 -1.22
N LYS A 555 -28.91 -10.56 -0.92
CA LYS A 555 -28.29 -10.65 0.39
C LYS A 555 -28.05 -9.27 0.97
N GLU A 556 -28.24 -9.16 2.28
CA GLU A 556 -28.02 -7.94 3.05
C GLU A 556 -26.76 -8.10 3.89
N PHE A 557 -25.91 -7.09 3.88
CA PHE A 557 -24.66 -7.04 4.65
C PHE A 557 -24.61 -5.74 5.46
N ASN A 558 -24.10 -5.84 6.67
CA ASN A 558 -23.76 -4.67 7.47
C ASN A 558 -22.45 -4.05 6.98
N ALA A 559 -22.22 -2.78 7.30
CA ALA A 559 -20.99 -2.08 6.92
C ALA A 559 -19.73 -2.75 7.53
N GLU A 560 -19.89 -3.37 8.70
CA GLU A 560 -18.90 -4.16 9.41
C GLU A 560 -18.50 -5.41 8.61
N GLU A 561 -19.46 -6.10 8.00
CA GLU A 561 -19.18 -7.29 7.18
C GLU A 561 -18.43 -6.93 5.91
N ILE A 562 -18.80 -5.83 5.23
CA ILE A 562 -18.08 -5.33 4.06
C ILE A 562 -16.65 -4.89 4.44
N SER A 563 -16.50 -4.18 5.55
CA SER A 563 -15.19 -3.74 6.06
C SER A 563 -14.33 -4.94 6.48
N ALA A 564 -14.93 -5.99 7.05
CA ALA A 564 -14.25 -7.22 7.40
C ALA A 564 -13.68 -7.96 6.17
N MET A 565 -14.37 -7.89 5.02
CA MET A 565 -13.85 -8.45 3.76
C MET A 565 -12.58 -7.71 3.32
N VAL A 566 -12.54 -6.38 3.44
CA VAL A 566 -11.34 -5.57 3.15
C VAL A 566 -10.21 -5.89 4.13
N LEU A 567 -10.50 -5.95 5.44
CA LEU A 567 -9.52 -6.31 6.48
C LEU A 567 -8.95 -7.71 6.25
N ARG A 568 -9.78 -8.67 5.84
CA ARG A 568 -9.32 -10.02 5.48
C ARG A 568 -8.37 -10.00 4.28
N ARG A 569 -8.66 -9.19 3.24
CA ARG A 569 -7.72 -9.01 2.13
C ARG A 569 -6.37 -8.47 2.64
N MET A 570 -6.37 -7.53 3.59
CA MET A 570 -5.13 -6.99 4.18
C MET A 570 -4.37 -8.04 4.99
N ARG A 571 -5.09 -8.86 5.77
CA ARG A 571 -4.53 -10.02 6.48
C ARG A 571 -3.87 -10.99 5.50
N ASN A 572 -4.57 -11.39 4.44
CA ASN A 572 -4.06 -12.35 3.45
C ASN A 572 -2.80 -11.82 2.74
N VAL A 573 -2.76 -10.52 2.42
CA VAL A 573 -1.56 -9.87 1.87
C VAL A 573 -0.38 -9.97 2.84
N ALA A 574 -0.61 -9.69 4.13
CA ALA A 574 0.42 -9.79 5.14
C ALA A 574 0.86 -11.24 5.40
N GLU A 575 -0.06 -12.20 5.43
CA GLU A 575 0.21 -13.64 5.59
C GLU A 575 1.06 -14.18 4.44
N ALA A 576 0.72 -13.81 3.20
CA ALA A 576 1.50 -14.17 2.01
C ALA A 576 2.92 -13.58 2.08
N TYR A 577 3.07 -12.35 2.58
CA TYR A 577 4.37 -11.70 2.75
C TYR A 577 5.21 -12.32 3.88
N LEU A 578 4.58 -12.65 5.02
CA LEU A 578 5.25 -13.16 6.21
C LEU A 578 5.51 -14.68 6.16
N GLY A 579 4.74 -15.42 5.35
CA GLY A 579 4.80 -16.87 5.27
C GLY A 579 4.20 -17.60 6.47
N HIS A 580 3.40 -16.92 7.30
CA HIS A 580 2.69 -17.49 8.45
C HIS A 580 1.39 -16.73 8.75
N ASP A 581 0.48 -17.36 9.49
CA ASP A 581 -0.80 -16.77 9.90
C ASP A 581 -0.63 -15.50 10.74
N VAL A 582 -1.54 -14.54 10.57
CA VAL A 582 -1.58 -13.28 11.31
C VAL A 582 -2.89 -13.17 12.10
N LYS A 583 -2.78 -12.97 13.41
CA LYS A 583 -3.95 -12.92 14.31
C LYS A 583 -4.18 -11.57 14.96
N ASP A 584 -3.12 -10.82 15.23
CA ASP A 584 -3.20 -9.57 15.98
C ASP A 584 -2.99 -8.38 15.04
N ALA A 585 -3.77 -7.32 15.20
CA ALA A 585 -3.64 -6.12 14.39
C ALA A 585 -3.91 -4.84 15.18
N VAL A 586 -3.18 -3.77 14.85
CA VAL A 586 -3.56 -2.40 15.18
C VAL A 586 -4.31 -1.84 13.97
N ILE A 587 -5.52 -1.32 14.18
CA ILE A 587 -6.38 -0.84 13.11
C ILE A 587 -6.65 0.65 13.32
N THR A 588 -6.58 1.42 12.23
CA THR A 588 -6.72 2.88 12.29
C THR A 588 -8.18 3.31 12.16
N VAL A 589 -8.50 4.45 12.77
CA VAL A 589 -9.78 5.16 12.61
C VAL A 589 -9.55 6.67 12.58
N PRO A 590 -10.44 7.45 11.97
CA PRO A 590 -10.41 8.92 12.05
C PRO A 590 -10.41 9.37 13.52
N ALA A 591 -9.66 10.42 13.85
CA ALA A 591 -9.56 10.87 15.24
C ALA A 591 -10.93 11.31 15.78
N TYR A 592 -11.77 11.88 14.92
CA TYR A 592 -13.12 12.32 15.25
C TYR A 592 -14.20 11.22 15.18
N PHE A 593 -13.82 9.94 15.01
CA PHE A 593 -14.77 8.84 15.17
C PHE A 593 -15.28 8.76 16.60
N ASN A 594 -16.58 8.55 16.71
CA ASN A 594 -17.25 8.37 17.97
C ASN A 594 -17.19 6.91 18.47
N ASP A 595 -17.78 6.63 19.64
CA ASP A 595 -17.72 5.30 20.26
C ASP A 595 -18.34 4.20 19.36
N SER A 596 -19.52 4.47 18.77
CA SER A 596 -20.21 3.49 17.92
C SER A 596 -19.39 3.11 16.68
N GLN A 597 -18.74 4.07 16.05
CA GLN A 597 -17.89 3.84 14.86
C GLN A 597 -16.60 3.10 15.21
N ARG A 598 -15.95 3.43 16.33
CA ARG A 598 -14.75 2.73 16.82
C ARG A 598 -15.05 1.27 17.11
N GLN A 599 -16.18 1.03 17.77
CA GLN A 599 -16.60 -0.30 18.13
C GLN A 599 -17.01 -1.14 16.92
N ALA A 600 -17.77 -0.56 15.98
CA ALA A 600 -18.11 -1.23 14.72
C ALA A 600 -16.85 -1.60 13.90
N THR A 601 -15.81 -0.77 13.93
CA THR A 601 -14.51 -1.09 13.30
C THR A 601 -13.81 -2.26 14.00
N LYS A 602 -13.87 -2.33 15.33
CA LYS A 602 -13.36 -3.47 16.12
C LYS A 602 -14.15 -4.76 15.86
N ASP A 603 -15.47 -4.65 15.71
CA ASP A 603 -16.35 -5.77 15.37
C ASP A 603 -16.04 -6.28 13.95
N ALA A 604 -15.79 -5.39 12.98
CA ALA A 604 -15.30 -5.75 11.64
C ALA A 604 -13.96 -6.51 11.68
N ALA A 605 -13.04 -6.12 12.54
CA ALA A 605 -11.79 -6.85 12.76
C ALA A 605 -12.05 -8.27 13.27
N THR A 606 -12.95 -8.42 14.23
CA THR A 606 -13.35 -9.72 14.78
C THR A 606 -13.96 -10.62 13.70
N ILE A 607 -14.84 -10.08 12.85
CA ILE A 607 -15.43 -10.78 11.69
C ILE A 607 -14.36 -11.17 10.66
N ALA A 608 -13.29 -10.38 10.52
CA ALA A 608 -12.15 -10.69 9.67
C ALA A 608 -11.20 -11.76 10.26
N GLY A 609 -11.45 -12.21 11.50
CA GLY A 609 -10.59 -13.15 12.22
C GLY A 609 -9.34 -12.50 12.82
N LEU A 610 -9.36 -11.18 13.01
CA LEU A 610 -8.28 -10.41 13.63
C LEU A 610 -8.67 -10.00 15.05
N ASN A 611 -7.72 -10.12 15.97
CA ASN A 611 -7.76 -9.49 17.28
C ASN A 611 -7.21 -8.06 17.16
N ALA A 612 -8.11 -7.07 17.24
CA ALA A 612 -7.73 -5.67 17.25
C ALA A 612 -7.13 -5.30 18.63
N ILE A 613 -5.81 -5.48 18.76
CA ILE A 613 -5.04 -5.17 19.99
C ILE A 613 -5.08 -3.68 20.35
N ARG A 614 -5.28 -2.81 19.37
CA ARG A 614 -5.51 -1.37 19.56
C ARG A 614 -6.28 -0.78 18.39
N ILE A 615 -7.22 0.11 18.70
CA ILE A 615 -7.77 1.07 17.73
C ILE A 615 -6.96 2.36 17.85
N LEU A 616 -6.33 2.79 16.77
CA LEU A 616 -5.41 3.93 16.75
C LEU A 616 -5.97 5.07 15.91
N ASN A 617 -5.87 6.31 16.39
CA ASN A 617 -6.27 7.47 15.62
C ASN A 617 -5.32 7.69 14.42
N GLU A 618 -5.88 7.92 13.23
CA GLU A 618 -5.13 8.14 11.97
C GLU A 618 -4.04 9.24 12.09
N PRO A 619 -4.34 10.46 12.55
CA PRO A 619 -3.31 11.50 12.68
C PRO A 619 -2.28 11.17 13.77
N THR A 620 -2.64 10.39 14.79
CA THR A 620 -1.70 9.88 15.80
C THR A 620 -0.73 8.86 15.20
N ALA A 621 -1.23 7.96 14.34
CA ALA A 621 -0.39 7.03 13.60
C ALA A 621 0.58 7.78 12.67
N ALA A 622 0.09 8.79 11.92
CA ALA A 622 0.97 9.60 11.08
C ALA A 622 2.02 10.38 11.89
N ALA A 623 1.69 10.85 13.09
CA ALA A 623 2.66 11.46 14.00
C ALA A 623 3.75 10.48 14.44
N LEU A 624 3.41 9.22 14.72
CA LEU A 624 4.40 8.17 14.99
C LEU A 624 5.32 7.98 13.78
N ALA A 625 4.77 7.86 12.56
CA ALA A 625 5.57 7.75 11.35
C ALA A 625 6.51 8.96 11.14
N TYR A 626 6.05 10.16 11.49
CA TYR A 626 6.85 11.37 11.42
C TYR A 626 7.97 11.45 12.48
N GLY A 627 7.68 11.10 13.74
CA GLY A 627 8.55 11.44 14.87
C GLY A 627 9.66 10.43 15.20
N LEU A 628 9.53 9.16 14.79
CA LEU A 628 10.41 8.07 15.25
C LEU A 628 11.86 8.18 14.78
N ASP A 629 12.10 8.68 13.57
CA ASP A 629 13.42 8.65 12.93
C ASP A 629 14.20 9.97 13.04
N ARG A 630 13.66 10.95 13.76
CA ARG A 630 14.16 12.34 13.71
C ARG A 630 15.09 12.74 14.86
N GLY A 631 15.39 11.85 15.80
CA GLY A 631 16.32 12.13 16.90
C GLY A 631 15.98 13.41 17.67
N ILE A 632 14.69 13.59 17.99
CA ILE A 632 14.15 14.82 18.57
C ILE A 632 14.77 15.05 19.96
N THR A 633 15.49 16.17 20.09
CA THR A 633 16.22 16.58 21.32
C THR A 633 15.52 17.71 22.07
N GLU A 634 14.58 18.41 21.44
CA GLU A 634 13.78 19.46 22.05
C GLU A 634 12.30 19.21 21.73
N GLU A 635 11.40 19.58 22.65
CA GLU A 635 9.96 19.45 22.44
C GLU A 635 9.53 20.21 21.18
N LYS A 636 8.87 19.52 20.25
CA LYS A 636 8.29 20.11 19.05
C LYS A 636 6.79 20.01 19.06
N ILE A 637 6.11 21.11 18.72
CA ILE A 637 4.67 21.17 18.52
C ILE A 637 4.38 20.97 17.04
N VAL A 638 3.76 19.85 16.71
CA VAL A 638 3.49 19.42 15.33
C VAL A 638 1.99 19.43 15.08
N LEU A 639 1.58 19.99 13.95
CA LEU A 639 0.22 19.86 13.45
C LEU A 639 0.19 18.81 12.35
N ILE A 640 -0.63 17.78 12.55
CA ILE A 640 -0.95 16.79 11.53
C ILE A 640 -2.25 17.22 10.86
N PHE A 641 -2.19 17.42 9.53
CA PHE A 641 -3.35 17.72 8.70
C PHE A 641 -3.62 16.53 7.79
N ASP A 642 -4.64 15.75 8.12
CA ASP A 642 -5.06 14.57 7.36
C ASP A 642 -6.31 14.88 6.54
N LEU A 643 -6.19 14.83 5.22
CA LEU A 643 -7.31 15.00 4.29
C LEU A 643 -7.35 13.81 3.33
N GLY A 644 -8.17 12.84 3.70
CA GLY A 644 -8.33 11.58 2.99
C GLY A 644 -9.36 11.63 1.86
N GLY A 645 -9.89 10.46 1.51
CA GLY A 645 -10.98 10.31 0.54
C GLY A 645 -12.35 10.68 1.10
N GLY A 646 -12.56 10.47 2.41
CA GLY A 646 -13.86 10.64 3.06
C GLY A 646 -13.90 11.55 4.29
N THR A 647 -12.77 11.77 4.95
CA THR A 647 -12.65 12.47 6.24
C THR A 647 -11.52 13.51 6.21
N CYS A 648 -11.65 14.52 7.05
CA CYS A 648 -10.65 15.54 7.32
C CYS A 648 -10.39 15.61 8.81
N ASP A 649 -9.19 15.28 9.26
CA ASP A 649 -8.80 15.28 10.66
C ASP A 649 -7.57 16.17 10.88
N VAL A 650 -7.57 16.90 11.98
CA VAL A 650 -6.47 17.76 12.41
C VAL A 650 -6.13 17.45 13.85
N SER A 651 -4.87 17.13 14.11
CA SER A 651 -4.38 16.94 15.47
C SER A 651 -3.14 17.80 15.71
N ILE A 652 -3.09 18.43 16.87
CA ILE A 652 -1.90 19.13 17.35
C ILE A 652 -1.27 18.25 18.42
N LEU A 653 -0.01 17.89 18.24
CA LEU A 653 0.75 17.03 19.13
C LEU A 653 2.00 17.72 19.61
N SER A 654 2.38 17.45 20.85
CA SER A 654 3.73 17.65 21.32
C SER A 654 4.54 16.36 21.15
N ILE A 655 5.72 16.47 20.57
CA ILE A 655 6.70 15.38 20.45
C ILE A 655 7.93 15.79 21.25
N ALA A 656 8.15 15.13 22.38
CA ALA A 656 9.23 15.43 23.31
C ALA A 656 10.37 14.40 23.24
N GLU A 657 11.45 14.67 24.00
CA GLU A 657 12.57 13.74 24.15
C GLU A 657 12.10 12.32 24.53
N LYS A 658 12.83 11.30 24.07
CA LYS A 658 12.53 9.88 24.28
C LYS A 658 11.23 9.41 23.63
N SER A 659 10.84 10.00 22.49
CA SER A 659 9.71 9.52 21.69
C SER A 659 8.38 9.52 22.47
N VAL A 660 8.15 10.57 23.27
CA VAL A 660 6.87 10.81 23.93
C VAL A 660 6.00 11.65 23.01
N PHE A 661 4.87 11.08 22.59
CA PHE A 661 3.87 11.71 21.73
C PHE A 661 2.64 12.04 22.58
N GLU A 662 2.31 13.33 22.72
CA GLU A 662 1.14 13.78 23.48
C GLU A 662 0.22 14.60 22.57
N VAL A 663 -0.98 14.09 22.31
CA VAL A 663 -2.02 14.83 21.59
C VAL A 663 -2.52 15.96 22.51
N ARG A 664 -2.42 17.20 22.05
CA ARG A 664 -2.91 18.39 22.75
C ARG A 664 -4.37 18.67 22.43
N SER A 665 -4.75 18.47 21.17
CA SER A 665 -6.12 18.64 20.71
C SER A 665 -6.33 17.90 19.40
N THR A 666 -7.56 17.47 19.16
CA THR A 666 -8.00 16.96 17.85
C THR A 666 -9.33 17.58 17.43
N ALA A 667 -9.51 17.78 16.14
CA ALA A 667 -10.76 18.23 15.53
C ALA A 667 -10.87 17.64 14.12
N GLY A 668 -12.09 17.46 13.62
CA GLY A 668 -12.27 16.93 12.28
C GLY A 668 -13.67 17.14 11.71
N ASP A 669 -13.84 16.66 10.49
CA ASP A 669 -15.08 16.49 9.76
C ASP A 669 -15.10 15.09 9.13
N THR A 670 -16.04 14.25 9.57
CA THR A 670 -16.16 12.86 9.12
C THR A 670 -16.85 12.72 7.75
N LYS A 671 -17.23 13.84 7.11
CA LYS A 671 -17.86 13.91 5.78
C LYS A 671 -17.25 15.05 4.94
N LEU A 672 -15.92 15.09 4.87
CA LEU A 672 -15.20 16.02 4.03
C LEU A 672 -13.94 15.36 3.48
N GLY A 673 -13.88 15.12 2.19
CA GLY A 673 -12.70 14.52 1.56
C GLY A 673 -12.72 14.53 0.03
N GLY A 674 -11.84 13.73 -0.54
CA GLY A 674 -11.64 13.62 -1.99
C GLY A 674 -12.89 13.26 -2.79
N GLU A 675 -13.80 12.44 -2.24
CA GLU A 675 -15.05 12.02 -2.90
C GLU A 675 -16.06 13.18 -3.05
N ASP A 676 -16.04 14.13 -2.11
CA ASP A 676 -16.91 15.31 -2.18
C ASP A 676 -16.42 16.25 -3.29
N PHE A 677 -15.09 16.33 -3.50
CA PHE A 677 -14.50 17.06 -4.62
C PHE A 677 -14.81 16.40 -5.97
N ASP A 678 -14.77 15.07 -6.02
CA ASP A 678 -15.14 14.31 -7.23
C ASP A 678 -16.61 14.52 -7.58
N SER A 679 -17.49 14.56 -6.57
CA SER A 679 -18.92 14.79 -6.77
C SER A 679 -19.21 16.16 -7.39
N ARG A 680 -18.49 17.23 -6.98
CA ARG A 680 -18.60 18.56 -7.62
C ARG A 680 -18.22 18.54 -9.10
N LEU A 681 -17.19 17.77 -9.46
CA LEU A 681 -16.79 17.59 -10.85
C LEU A 681 -17.86 16.80 -11.63
N VAL A 682 -18.39 15.71 -11.06
CA VAL A 682 -19.44 14.90 -11.68
C VAL A 682 -20.69 15.74 -11.94
N GLU A 683 -21.19 16.49 -10.95
CA GLU A 683 -22.36 17.37 -11.08
C GLU A 683 -22.18 18.43 -12.19
N HIS A 684 -20.99 19.04 -12.23
CA HIS A 684 -20.62 20.00 -13.27
C HIS A 684 -20.71 19.37 -14.66
N PHE A 685 -20.13 18.18 -14.84
CA PHE A 685 -20.08 17.51 -16.13
C PHE A 685 -21.39 16.82 -16.53
N ILE A 686 -22.23 16.38 -15.60
CA ILE A 686 -23.62 15.97 -15.89
C ILE A 686 -24.37 17.15 -16.49
N THR A 687 -24.26 18.34 -15.89
CA THR A 687 -24.90 19.56 -16.38
C THR A 687 -24.36 19.95 -17.76
N GLU A 688 -23.05 19.84 -17.97
CA GLU A 688 -22.43 20.13 -19.26
C GLU A 688 -22.84 19.12 -20.34
N PHE A 689 -22.86 17.82 -20.02
CA PHE A 689 -23.31 16.77 -20.93
C PHE A 689 -24.77 16.98 -21.35
N LYS A 690 -25.66 17.29 -20.40
CA LYS A 690 -27.06 17.62 -20.68
C LYS A 690 -27.20 18.81 -21.63
N LYS A 691 -26.36 19.83 -21.49
CA LYS A 691 -26.33 20.99 -22.40
C LYS A 691 -25.82 20.64 -23.80
N LYS A 692 -24.78 19.81 -23.92
CA LYS A 692 -24.14 19.46 -25.20
C LYS A 692 -24.90 18.39 -25.98
N ALA A 693 -25.37 17.34 -25.30
CA ALA A 693 -25.95 16.14 -25.90
C ALA A 693 -27.49 16.09 -25.78
N GLY A 694 -28.11 17.00 -25.01
CA GLY A 694 -29.56 17.02 -24.78
C GLY A 694 -30.09 15.85 -23.96
N LYS A 695 -29.21 15.06 -23.31
CA LYS A 695 -29.56 13.88 -22.51
C LYS A 695 -29.09 14.03 -21.08
N ASP A 696 -29.95 13.61 -20.15
CA ASP A 696 -29.62 13.55 -18.73
C ASP A 696 -29.14 12.14 -18.39
N ILE A 697 -27.99 12.04 -17.72
CA ILE A 697 -27.41 10.76 -17.28
C ILE A 697 -27.57 10.53 -15.77
N SER A 698 -28.24 11.44 -15.06
CA SER A 698 -28.37 11.39 -13.59
C SER A 698 -29.09 10.14 -13.07
N GLU A 699 -29.83 9.45 -13.93
CA GLU A 699 -30.53 8.19 -13.60
C GLU A 699 -29.82 6.94 -14.17
N ASN A 700 -28.61 7.07 -14.73
CA ASN A 700 -27.85 5.96 -15.30
C ASN A 700 -26.61 5.65 -14.44
N PRO A 701 -26.68 4.68 -13.51
CA PRO A 701 -25.58 4.35 -12.60
C PRO A 701 -24.27 4.01 -13.31
N ARG A 702 -24.36 3.31 -14.45
CA ARG A 702 -23.20 2.95 -15.27
C ARG A 702 -22.52 4.18 -15.88
N ALA A 703 -23.30 5.10 -16.44
CA ALA A 703 -22.75 6.34 -17.01
C ALA A 703 -22.13 7.22 -15.91
N ILE A 704 -22.81 7.37 -14.78
CA ILE A 704 -22.30 8.14 -13.63
C ILE A 704 -21.00 7.54 -13.10
N ARG A 705 -20.93 6.21 -12.93
CA ARG A 705 -19.70 5.57 -12.44
C ARG A 705 -18.52 5.84 -13.37
N ARG A 706 -18.70 5.68 -14.67
CA ARG A 706 -17.65 5.94 -15.68
C ARG A 706 -17.23 7.41 -15.70
N LEU A 707 -18.19 8.33 -15.54
CA LEU A 707 -17.90 9.76 -15.43
C LEU A 707 -17.15 10.08 -14.14
N ARG A 708 -17.52 9.47 -13.01
CA ARG A 708 -16.85 9.63 -11.72
C ARG A 708 -15.41 9.14 -11.76
N ASP A 709 -15.15 7.98 -12.35
CA ASP A 709 -13.78 7.45 -12.55
C ASP A 709 -12.92 8.45 -13.36
N ALA A 710 -13.50 9.03 -14.43
CA ALA A 710 -12.82 10.05 -15.23
C ALA A 710 -12.62 11.38 -14.48
N CYS A 711 -13.54 11.76 -13.60
CA CYS A 711 -13.43 12.95 -12.76
C CYS A 711 -12.36 12.78 -11.67
N GLU A 712 -12.30 11.64 -10.98
CA GLU A 712 -11.25 11.33 -10.01
C GLU A 712 -9.88 11.39 -10.67
N HIS A 713 -9.75 10.79 -11.87
CA HIS A 713 -8.52 10.83 -12.65
C HIS A 713 -8.13 12.28 -13.05
N ALA A 714 -9.08 13.08 -13.52
CA ALA A 714 -8.84 14.48 -13.85
C ALA A 714 -8.44 15.29 -12.61
N LYS A 715 -9.09 15.09 -11.46
CA LYS A 715 -8.73 15.72 -10.16
C LYS A 715 -7.27 15.43 -9.81
N ARG A 716 -6.86 14.16 -9.85
CA ARG A 716 -5.47 13.74 -9.59
C ARG A 716 -4.49 14.43 -10.55
N THR A 717 -4.83 14.49 -11.84
CA THR A 717 -4.03 15.18 -12.87
C THR A 717 -3.89 16.69 -12.57
N LEU A 718 -4.96 17.35 -12.13
CA LEU A 718 -4.95 18.77 -11.80
C LEU A 718 -4.08 19.10 -10.57
N SER A 719 -3.75 18.12 -9.73
CA SER A 719 -2.81 18.31 -8.62
C SER A 719 -1.38 18.60 -9.10
N SER A 720 -0.99 18.09 -10.27
CA SER A 720 0.33 18.35 -10.88
C SER A 720 0.27 19.31 -12.09
N LYS A 721 -0.86 19.37 -12.81
CA LYS A 721 -1.04 20.19 -14.02
C LYS A 721 -2.08 21.30 -13.91
N THR A 722 -1.99 22.29 -14.79
CA THR A 722 -2.90 23.45 -14.83
C THR A 722 -4.26 23.15 -15.46
N ASP A 723 -4.36 22.09 -16.25
CA ASP A 723 -5.57 21.63 -16.90
C ASP A 723 -5.56 20.11 -17.12
N ALA A 724 -6.74 19.55 -17.34
CA ALA A 724 -6.98 18.14 -17.61
C ALA A 724 -8.16 18.01 -18.59
N THR A 725 -8.29 16.84 -19.21
CA THR A 725 -9.42 16.53 -20.10
C THR A 725 -10.20 15.36 -19.52
N VAL A 726 -11.49 15.56 -19.26
CA VAL A 726 -12.44 14.48 -18.92
C VAL A 726 -13.01 13.95 -20.22
N GLU A 727 -12.78 12.68 -20.47
CA GLU A 727 -13.20 12.03 -21.70
C GLU A 727 -13.72 10.62 -21.39
N VAL A 728 -14.97 10.35 -21.80
CA VAL A 728 -15.63 9.06 -21.64
C VAL A 728 -16.28 8.68 -22.96
N GLU A 729 -15.75 7.66 -23.61
CA GLU A 729 -16.27 7.18 -24.89
C GLU A 729 -17.59 6.44 -24.70
N SER A 730 -18.57 6.65 -25.57
CA SER A 730 -19.91 6.05 -25.50
C SER A 730 -20.47 6.14 -24.07
N LEU A 731 -20.50 7.35 -23.50
CA LEU A 731 -20.95 7.59 -22.13
C LEU A 731 -22.40 7.11 -21.96
N VAL A 732 -23.27 7.47 -22.91
CA VAL A 732 -24.65 6.95 -23.03
C VAL A 732 -25.07 6.91 -24.50
N ASP A 733 -25.77 5.86 -24.92
CA ASP A 733 -26.33 5.68 -26.27
C ASP A 733 -25.34 5.92 -27.44
N GLY A 734 -24.07 5.52 -27.28
CA GLY A 734 -23.05 5.72 -28.31
C GLY A 734 -22.49 7.15 -28.38
N ILE A 735 -22.94 8.07 -27.53
CA ILE A 735 -22.47 9.46 -27.49
C ILE A 735 -21.23 9.55 -26.62
N ASP A 736 -20.12 9.99 -27.22
CA ASP A 736 -18.89 10.29 -26.49
C ASP A 736 -19.04 11.59 -25.68
N PHE A 737 -18.42 11.64 -24.50
CA PHE A 737 -18.25 12.87 -23.75
C PHE A 737 -16.79 13.28 -23.75
N LYS A 738 -16.52 14.54 -24.07
CA LYS A 738 -15.19 15.15 -23.99
C LYS A 738 -15.33 16.60 -23.52
N SER A 739 -14.63 16.93 -22.44
CA SER A 739 -14.56 18.29 -21.93
C SER A 739 -13.21 18.58 -21.29
N LYS A 740 -12.73 19.82 -21.43
CA LYS A 740 -11.53 20.30 -20.76
C LYS A 740 -11.90 20.97 -19.46
N ILE A 741 -11.07 20.81 -18.44
CA ILE A 741 -11.21 21.50 -17.16
C ILE A 741 -9.86 22.04 -16.71
N THR A 742 -9.86 23.29 -16.26
CA THR A 742 -8.67 23.92 -15.70
C THR A 742 -8.64 23.73 -14.19
N ARG A 743 -7.45 23.78 -13.60
CA ARG A 743 -7.25 23.80 -12.15
C ARG A 743 -8.03 24.95 -11.52
N ALA A 744 -8.01 26.13 -12.16
CA ALA A 744 -8.78 27.29 -11.69
C ALA A 744 -10.30 27.01 -11.61
N LYS A 745 -10.87 26.30 -12.61
CA LYS A 745 -12.29 25.94 -12.57
C LYS A 745 -12.59 24.89 -11.50
N PHE A 746 -11.73 23.89 -11.35
CA PHE A 746 -11.85 22.92 -10.25
C PHE A 746 -11.79 23.61 -8.88
N GLU A 747 -10.85 24.53 -8.69
CA GLU A 747 -10.73 25.31 -7.46
C GLU A 747 -11.95 26.20 -7.20
N GLU A 748 -12.57 26.75 -8.25
CA GLU A 748 -13.83 27.50 -8.15
C GLU A 748 -15.00 26.60 -7.70
N LEU A 749 -15.14 25.41 -8.31
CA LEU A 749 -16.22 24.46 -8.01
C LEU A 749 -16.17 23.92 -6.58
N CYS A 750 -14.98 23.82 -6.01
CA CYS A 750 -14.72 23.29 -4.67
C CYS A 750 -14.34 24.38 -3.65
N ALA A 751 -14.48 25.67 -3.98
CA ALA A 751 -13.97 26.77 -3.16
C ALA A 751 -14.52 26.75 -1.72
N ASP A 752 -15.82 26.45 -1.58
CA ASP A 752 -16.49 26.34 -0.27
C ASP A 752 -15.98 25.12 0.52
N LEU A 753 -15.81 23.96 -0.13
CA LEU A 753 -15.30 22.76 0.51
C LEU A 753 -13.84 22.91 0.95
N PHE A 754 -13.01 23.57 0.13
CA PHE A 754 -11.62 23.86 0.47
C PHE A 754 -11.49 24.85 1.62
N GLN A 755 -12.40 25.83 1.72
CA GLN A 755 -12.40 26.74 2.85
C GLN A 755 -12.82 26.03 4.14
N LYS A 756 -13.80 25.10 4.06
CA LYS A 756 -14.24 24.30 5.20
C LYS A 756 -13.13 23.47 5.84
N THR A 757 -12.09 23.07 5.08
CA THR A 757 -10.97 22.31 5.67
C THR A 757 -10.15 23.12 6.68
N LEU A 758 -10.28 24.45 6.72
CA LEU A 758 -9.62 25.28 7.74
C LEU A 758 -10.38 25.34 9.07
N GLU A 759 -11.68 25.02 9.08
CA GLU A 759 -12.48 25.05 10.31
C GLU A 759 -11.99 24.04 11.38
N PRO A 760 -11.62 22.78 11.03
CA PRO A 760 -10.95 21.88 11.98
C PRO A 760 -9.61 22.43 12.48
N VAL A 761 -8.82 23.10 11.63
CA VAL A 761 -7.53 23.70 12.01
C VAL A 761 -7.72 24.79 13.05
N GLU A 762 -8.66 25.70 12.83
CA GLU A 762 -9.01 26.77 13.77
C GLU A 762 -9.51 26.21 15.10
N ARG A 763 -10.37 25.18 15.06
CA ARG A 763 -10.87 24.50 16.27
C ARG A 763 -9.73 23.85 17.05
N ALA A 764 -8.85 23.09 16.40
CA ALA A 764 -7.73 22.45 17.08
C ALA A 764 -6.80 23.48 17.75
N LEU A 765 -6.45 24.58 17.07
CA LEU A 765 -5.61 25.64 17.66
C LEU A 765 -6.28 26.30 18.87
N LYS A 766 -7.58 26.56 18.77
CA LYS A 766 -8.36 27.13 19.87
C LYS A 766 -8.40 26.18 21.07
N ASP A 767 -8.63 24.89 20.82
CA ASP A 767 -8.81 23.88 21.86
C ASP A 767 -7.49 23.52 22.56
N SER A 768 -6.38 23.57 21.84
CA SER A 768 -5.04 23.39 22.42
C SER A 768 -4.51 24.62 23.16
N GLU A 769 -5.18 25.78 22.99
CA GLU A 769 -4.70 27.08 23.47
C GLU A 769 -3.29 27.45 22.94
N ILE A 770 -2.91 26.88 21.78
CA ILE A 770 -1.62 27.11 21.14
C ILE A 770 -1.80 28.13 20.02
N ASP A 771 -1.04 29.22 20.09
CA ASP A 771 -0.99 30.19 19.00
C ASP A 771 -0.34 29.56 17.76
N LYS A 772 -0.88 29.84 16.57
CA LYS A 772 -0.39 29.29 15.30
C LYS A 772 1.09 29.55 15.03
N THR A 773 1.67 30.60 15.61
CA THR A 773 3.11 30.92 15.49
C THR A 773 4.01 29.95 16.27
N LYS A 774 3.45 29.21 17.22
CA LYS A 774 4.15 28.19 18.02
C LYS A 774 4.11 26.80 17.40
N ILE A 775 3.35 26.58 16.33
CA ILE A 775 3.41 25.33 15.59
C ILE A 775 4.77 25.27 14.90
N ASP A 776 5.57 24.25 15.18
CA ASP A 776 6.91 24.07 14.63
C ASP A 776 6.88 23.46 13.23
N GLU A 777 5.97 22.52 12.98
CA GLU A 777 5.89 21.75 11.74
C GLU A 777 4.42 21.47 11.38
N ILE A 778 4.11 21.50 10.09
CA ILE A 778 2.78 21.14 9.56
C ILE A 778 2.97 19.95 8.63
N VAL A 779 2.53 18.77 9.05
CA VAL A 779 2.71 17.52 8.32
C VAL A 779 1.42 17.18 7.57
N LEU A 780 1.54 16.92 6.26
CA LEU A 780 0.41 16.58 5.40
C LEU A 780 0.23 15.06 5.30
N VAL A 781 -1.01 14.61 5.48
CA VAL A 781 -1.42 13.21 5.40
C VAL A 781 -2.68 13.10 4.54
N GLY A 782 -2.88 11.95 3.92
CA GLY A 782 -4.05 11.68 3.07
C GLY A 782 -3.89 12.22 1.64
N GLY A 783 -4.33 11.43 0.65
CA GLY A 783 -4.10 11.73 -0.76
C GLY A 783 -4.69 13.07 -1.25
N SER A 784 -5.76 13.58 -0.61
CA SER A 784 -6.37 14.85 -1.01
C SER A 784 -5.57 16.07 -0.52
N SER A 785 -4.64 15.90 0.42
CA SER A 785 -3.68 16.96 0.81
C SER A 785 -2.71 17.34 -0.32
N LYS A 786 -2.61 16.53 -1.38
CA LYS A 786 -1.83 16.80 -2.59
C LYS A 786 -2.43 17.92 -3.46
N VAL A 787 -3.67 18.34 -3.21
CA VAL A 787 -4.32 19.41 -3.96
C VAL A 787 -3.60 20.75 -3.70
N PRO A 788 -3.03 21.43 -4.72
CA PRO A 788 -2.23 22.65 -4.52
C PRO A 788 -2.96 23.78 -3.79
N LYS A 789 -4.27 23.90 -3.99
CA LYS A 789 -5.10 24.90 -3.33
C LYS A 789 -5.22 24.69 -1.83
N ILE A 790 -5.34 23.42 -1.38
CA ILE A 790 -5.36 23.07 0.04
C ILE A 790 -4.03 23.45 0.70
N GLN A 791 -2.91 23.07 0.09
CA GLN A 791 -1.58 23.44 0.56
C GLN A 791 -1.38 24.96 0.61
N LYS A 792 -1.86 25.67 -0.41
CA LYS A 792 -1.82 27.13 -0.42
C LYS A 792 -2.62 27.72 0.74
N LEU A 793 -3.86 27.27 0.95
CA LEU A 793 -4.71 27.74 2.05
C LEU A 793 -4.06 27.51 3.41
N LEU A 794 -3.44 26.35 3.63
CA LEU A 794 -2.69 26.07 4.85
C LEU A 794 -1.47 26.99 5.01
N ARG A 795 -0.65 27.17 3.97
CA ARG A 795 0.48 28.12 4.02
C ARG A 795 0.02 29.54 4.33
N ASP A 796 -1.02 30.01 3.65
CA ASP A 796 -1.57 31.35 3.85
C ASP A 796 -2.10 31.50 5.30
N PHE A 797 -2.78 30.48 5.83
CA PHE A 797 -3.27 30.45 7.21
C PHE A 797 -2.14 30.52 8.24
N PHE A 798 -1.03 29.82 7.99
CA PHE A 798 0.18 29.81 8.83
C PHE A 798 1.25 30.81 8.40
N ASN A 799 0.86 31.94 7.79
CA ASN A 799 1.73 33.08 7.51
C ASN A 799 2.94 32.74 6.62
N GLY A 800 2.77 31.82 5.66
CA GLY A 800 3.80 31.39 4.72
C GLY A 800 4.73 30.30 5.25
N LYS A 801 4.42 29.68 6.40
CA LYS A 801 5.20 28.56 6.94
C LYS A 801 5.23 27.40 5.94
N GLU A 802 6.41 26.82 5.73
CA GLU A 802 6.58 25.67 4.84
C GLU A 802 5.83 24.43 5.36
N LEU A 803 5.29 23.64 4.43
CA LEU A 803 4.59 22.40 4.74
C LEU A 803 5.59 21.24 4.65
N ASN A 804 5.48 20.32 5.60
CA ASN A 804 6.36 19.17 5.69
C ASN A 804 5.77 17.99 4.91
N CYS A 805 6.46 17.61 3.84
CA CYS A 805 6.12 16.48 2.96
C CYS A 805 7.14 15.34 3.08
N SER A 806 7.85 15.21 4.21
CA SER A 806 8.92 14.21 4.35
C SER A 806 8.41 12.78 4.52
N ILE A 807 7.11 12.60 4.79
CA ILE A 807 6.47 11.29 4.90
C ILE A 807 5.52 11.10 3.71
N ASN A 808 5.38 9.86 3.24
CA ASN A 808 4.43 9.57 2.18
C ASN A 808 3.00 9.67 2.75
N PRO A 809 2.15 10.59 2.25
CA PRO A 809 0.81 10.83 2.80
C PRO A 809 -0.15 9.65 2.65
N ASP A 810 0.13 8.70 1.74
CA ASP A 810 -0.72 7.52 1.51
C ASP A 810 -0.27 6.30 2.34
N GLU A 811 0.94 6.31 2.90
CA GLU A 811 1.54 5.18 3.63
C GLU A 811 1.77 5.47 5.13
N ALA A 812 1.85 6.75 5.52
CA ALA A 812 2.23 7.19 6.87
C ALA A 812 1.35 6.61 7.98
N VAL A 813 0.05 6.49 7.73
CA VAL A 813 -0.90 6.00 8.73
C VAL A 813 -0.65 4.51 9.01
N ALA A 814 -0.54 3.67 7.98
CA ALA A 814 -0.23 2.25 8.13
C ALA A 814 1.16 2.03 8.75
N PHE A 815 2.13 2.89 8.42
CA PHE A 815 3.45 2.87 9.03
C PHE A 815 3.38 3.05 10.55
N GLY A 816 2.69 4.10 11.01
CA GLY A 816 2.51 4.36 12.45
C GLY A 816 1.73 3.26 13.17
N ALA A 817 0.71 2.70 12.51
CA ALA A 817 -0.02 1.56 13.04
C ALA A 817 0.89 0.32 13.21
N ALA A 818 1.80 0.08 12.28
CA ALA A 818 2.75 -1.02 12.35
C ALA A 818 3.78 -0.84 13.48
N VAL A 819 4.21 0.41 13.73
CA VAL A 819 5.04 0.75 14.91
C VAL A 819 4.29 0.41 16.18
N GLN A 820 3.05 0.89 16.30
CA GLN A 820 2.24 0.66 17.49
C GLN A 820 1.97 -0.84 17.70
N ALA A 821 1.74 -1.60 16.62
CA ALA A 821 1.62 -3.04 16.68
C ALA A 821 2.87 -3.67 17.29
N ALA A 822 4.06 -3.30 16.79
CA ALA A 822 5.33 -3.81 17.32
C ALA A 822 5.53 -3.52 18.81
N VAL A 823 5.24 -2.28 19.24
CA VAL A 823 5.33 -1.89 20.66
C VAL A 823 4.41 -2.76 21.52
N LEU A 824 3.18 -2.99 21.08
CA LEU A 824 2.19 -3.79 21.82
C LEU A 824 2.49 -5.29 21.81
N SER A 825 3.11 -5.80 20.75
CA SER A 825 3.61 -7.19 20.69
C SER A 825 4.84 -7.43 21.56
N GLY A 826 5.35 -6.40 22.26
CA GLY A 826 6.47 -6.51 23.18
C GLY A 826 7.83 -6.49 22.50
N VAL A 827 7.92 -5.97 21.28
CA VAL A 827 9.22 -5.74 20.62
C VAL A 827 10.00 -4.69 21.41
N ARG A 828 11.23 -5.02 21.82
CA ARG A 828 12.10 -4.15 22.64
C ARG A 828 13.30 -3.64 21.87
N ASP A 829 13.10 -3.21 20.63
CA ASP A 829 14.14 -2.54 19.85
C ASP A 829 14.48 -1.17 20.49
N ASP A 830 15.75 -0.75 20.46
CA ASP A 830 16.20 0.50 21.07
C ASP A 830 15.49 1.73 20.49
N THR A 831 14.97 1.65 19.27
CA THR A 831 14.25 2.72 18.57
C THR A 831 12.79 2.88 19.00
N ILE A 832 12.10 1.78 19.37
CA ILE A 832 10.66 1.80 19.68
C ILE A 832 10.30 1.44 21.11
N LYS A 833 11.24 0.90 21.90
CA LYS A 833 10.99 0.47 23.29
C LYS A 833 10.52 1.62 24.21
N ASP A 834 10.93 2.85 23.89
CA ASP A 834 10.66 4.04 24.70
C ASP A 834 9.48 4.86 24.14
N VAL A 835 8.82 4.39 23.08
CA VAL A 835 7.67 5.10 22.50
C VAL A 835 6.52 5.11 23.50
N VAL A 836 6.14 6.30 23.92
CA VAL A 836 4.99 6.53 24.80
C VAL A 836 4.00 7.41 24.06
N LEU A 837 2.77 6.92 23.96
CA LEU A 837 1.68 7.62 23.30
C LEU A 837 0.59 7.99 24.29
N TYR A 838 0.26 9.28 24.35
CA TYR A 838 -0.88 9.85 25.06
C TYR A 838 -1.84 10.49 24.07
N ASP A 839 -3.00 9.86 23.90
CA ASP A 839 -4.08 10.35 23.04
C ASP A 839 -5.15 11.07 23.89
N VAL A 840 -6.19 11.60 23.24
CA VAL A 840 -7.29 12.32 23.90
C VAL A 840 -8.67 11.84 23.42
N THR A 841 -9.72 12.09 24.21
CA THR A 841 -11.11 11.90 23.74
C THR A 841 -11.54 13.07 22.83
N PRO A 842 -12.11 12.82 21.63
CA PRO A 842 -12.47 13.89 20.68
C PRO A 842 -13.73 14.67 21.08
N LEU A 843 -14.60 14.08 21.92
CA LEU A 843 -15.89 14.65 22.32
C LEU A 843 -16.04 14.64 23.84
N SER A 844 -16.78 15.61 24.36
CA SER A 844 -17.15 15.69 25.77
C SER A 844 -18.18 14.60 26.10
N LEU A 845 -18.02 13.98 27.26
CA LEU A 845 -18.84 12.89 27.77
C LEU A 845 -19.58 13.37 29.00
N GLY A 846 -20.88 13.10 29.07
CA GLY A 846 -21.72 13.65 30.13
C GLY A 846 -23.05 12.94 30.31
N VAL A 847 -23.84 13.43 31.26
CA VAL A 847 -25.19 12.91 31.55
C VAL A 847 -26.27 13.96 31.35
N LYS A 848 -27.49 13.50 31.07
CA LYS A 848 -28.68 14.35 31.07
C LYS A 848 -29.05 14.77 32.49
N ILE A 849 -29.21 16.07 32.69
CA ILE A 849 -29.76 16.66 33.92
C ILE A 849 -31.16 17.24 33.68
N VAL A 850 -31.80 17.70 34.77
CA VAL A 850 -33.12 18.34 34.73
C VAL A 850 -33.14 19.47 33.71
N GLY A 851 -34.24 19.56 32.95
CA GLY A 851 -34.39 20.53 31.87
C GLY A 851 -33.81 20.10 30.52
N GLY A 852 -33.34 18.85 30.39
CA GLY A 852 -32.83 18.31 29.12
C GLY A 852 -31.48 18.86 28.71
N ARG A 853 -30.71 19.39 29.66
CA ARG A 853 -29.35 19.91 29.46
C ARG A 853 -28.31 18.82 29.67
N MET A 854 -27.18 18.96 29.00
CA MET A 854 -26.01 18.11 29.22
C MET A 854 -25.18 18.65 30.38
N SER A 855 -24.76 17.76 31.28
CA SER A 855 -23.73 18.03 32.29
C SER A 855 -22.49 17.24 31.92
N ASN A 856 -21.41 17.92 31.55
CA ASN A 856 -20.14 17.30 31.17
C ASN A 856 -19.45 16.73 32.41
N VAL A 857 -18.91 15.51 32.28
CA VAL A 857 -18.10 14.84 33.31
C VAL A 857 -16.65 14.73 32.85
N ILE A 858 -16.43 14.37 31.58
CA ILE A 858 -15.12 14.42 30.92
C ILE A 858 -15.25 15.39 29.74
N ASN A 859 -14.42 16.42 29.68
CA ASN A 859 -14.42 17.34 28.55
C ASN A 859 -13.65 16.76 27.36
N ARG A 860 -13.98 17.18 26.13
CA ARG A 860 -13.17 16.87 24.95
C ARG A 860 -11.70 17.29 25.13
N ASN A 861 -10.82 16.63 24.41
CA ASN A 861 -9.37 16.73 24.50
C ASN A 861 -8.79 16.35 25.87
N THR A 862 -9.56 15.71 26.76
CA THR A 862 -9.01 15.08 27.97
C THR A 862 -8.15 13.89 27.56
N ARG A 863 -6.93 13.85 28.10
CA ARG A 863 -5.96 12.76 27.89
C ARG A 863 -6.52 11.42 28.35
N ILE A 864 -6.42 10.39 27.50
CA ILE A 864 -6.87 9.02 27.79
C ILE A 864 -5.67 8.08 28.03
N PRO A 865 -5.80 7.07 28.92
CA PRO A 865 -6.97 6.77 29.77
C PRO A 865 -7.27 7.86 30.80
N ALA A 866 -8.55 8.06 31.14
CA ALA A 866 -8.99 9.08 32.09
C ALA A 866 -10.08 8.53 33.01
N ASN A 867 -10.16 9.06 34.23
CA ASN A 867 -11.30 8.85 35.12
C ASN A 867 -11.77 10.19 35.71
N ALA A 868 -13.08 10.38 35.80
CA ALA A 868 -13.68 11.55 36.43
C ALA A 868 -14.96 11.17 37.16
N THR A 869 -15.19 11.78 38.33
CA THR A 869 -16.36 11.52 39.17
C THR A 869 -17.04 12.82 39.51
N GLU A 870 -18.33 12.92 39.20
CA GLU A 870 -19.16 14.08 39.53
C GLU A 870 -20.33 13.66 40.45
N PRO A 871 -20.65 14.46 41.49
CA PRO A 871 -21.75 14.15 42.40
C PRO A 871 -23.10 14.63 41.84
N TYR A 872 -24.10 13.76 41.92
CA TYR A 872 -25.49 14.02 41.56
C TYR A 872 -26.43 13.72 42.74
N THR A 873 -27.69 14.15 42.64
CA THR A 873 -28.69 13.96 43.70
C THR A 873 -30.09 13.73 43.13
N THR A 874 -31.03 13.31 43.98
CA THR A 874 -32.45 13.10 43.61
C THR A 874 -33.19 14.40 43.43
N VAL A 875 -34.16 14.40 42.52
CA VAL A 875 -34.93 15.59 42.12
C VAL A 875 -36.32 15.61 42.75
N ASP A 876 -36.80 14.45 43.18
CA ASP A 876 -38.10 14.25 43.85
C ASP A 876 -37.92 13.70 45.27
N ASP A 877 -38.88 14.02 46.15
CA ASP A 877 -38.92 13.49 47.51
C ASP A 877 -39.20 11.98 47.48
N ASN A 878 -38.49 11.22 48.32
CA ASN A 878 -38.60 9.76 48.43
C ASN A 878 -38.28 9.00 47.13
N GLN A 879 -37.52 9.60 46.21
CA GLN A 879 -37.07 8.96 44.98
C GLN A 879 -36.14 7.78 45.29
N THR A 880 -36.56 6.55 44.94
CA THR A 880 -35.82 5.30 45.22
C THR A 880 -34.96 4.80 44.05
N GLY A 881 -35.00 5.49 42.92
CA GLY A 881 -34.14 5.21 41.77
C GLY A 881 -33.99 6.40 40.81
N VAL A 882 -32.85 6.46 40.13
CA VAL A 882 -32.46 7.54 39.20
C VAL A 882 -32.08 6.95 37.85
N ASP A 883 -32.65 7.50 36.78
CA ASP A 883 -32.32 7.16 35.40
C ASP A 883 -31.18 8.05 34.89
N TYR A 884 -30.09 7.43 34.45
CA TYR A 884 -28.93 8.09 33.85
C TYR A 884 -28.91 7.84 32.35
N PHE A 885 -28.95 8.93 31.58
CA PHE A 885 -28.76 8.90 30.13
C PHE A 885 -27.41 9.54 29.82
N VAL A 886 -26.50 8.77 29.22
CA VAL A 886 -25.12 9.14 28.92
C VAL A 886 -25.05 9.64 27.48
N TYR A 887 -24.37 10.76 27.25
CA TYR A 887 -24.24 11.42 25.96
C TYR A 887 -22.79 11.77 25.63
N GLU A 888 -22.50 11.86 24.34
CA GLU A 888 -21.30 12.49 23.78
C GLU A 888 -21.69 13.71 22.91
N GLY A 889 -20.93 14.79 23.02
CA GLY A 889 -21.10 15.98 22.19
C GLY A 889 -20.93 17.30 22.93
N GLU A 890 -20.91 18.40 22.16
CA GLU A 890 -20.57 19.75 22.64
C GLU A 890 -21.79 20.67 22.80
N ARG A 891 -23.00 20.19 22.48
CA ARG A 891 -24.21 21.02 22.50
C ARG A 891 -24.74 21.10 23.93
N ALA A 892 -25.34 22.24 24.29
CA ALA A 892 -25.89 22.43 25.63
C ALA A 892 -27.13 21.56 25.93
N MET A 893 -27.87 21.16 24.90
CA MET A 893 -29.11 20.39 25.01
C MET A 893 -28.88 18.96 24.51
N VAL A 894 -29.28 17.97 25.30
CA VAL A 894 -29.00 16.55 25.00
C VAL A 894 -29.67 16.03 23.72
N LYS A 895 -30.73 16.70 23.25
CA LYS A 895 -31.41 16.36 21.99
C LYS A 895 -30.54 16.62 20.75
N ASP A 896 -29.52 17.47 20.88
CA ASP A 896 -28.59 17.83 19.81
C ASP A 896 -27.25 17.10 19.96
N ASN A 897 -27.12 16.21 20.94
CA ASN A 897 -25.94 15.37 21.21
C ASN A 897 -26.27 13.90 20.97
N HIS A 898 -25.24 13.08 20.83
CA HIS A 898 -25.41 11.65 20.59
C HIS A 898 -25.62 10.92 21.91
N LEU A 899 -26.70 10.14 22.00
CA LEU A 899 -26.99 9.31 23.17
C LEU A 899 -26.16 8.04 23.10
N LEU A 900 -25.29 7.82 24.08
CA LEU A 900 -24.45 6.64 24.17
C LEU A 900 -25.12 5.45 24.88
N GLY A 901 -25.92 5.72 25.91
CA GLY A 901 -26.55 4.66 26.69
C GLY A 901 -27.47 5.15 27.81
N HIS A 902 -28.23 4.23 28.39
CA HIS A 902 -29.12 4.51 29.51
C HIS A 902 -29.03 3.37 30.53
N PHE A 903 -29.00 3.73 31.82
CA PHE A 903 -29.08 2.77 32.91
C PHE A 903 -29.78 3.40 34.11
N LYS A 904 -30.30 2.55 35.00
CA LYS A 904 -31.05 2.99 36.18
C LYS A 904 -30.36 2.54 37.46
N LEU A 905 -30.04 3.48 38.34
CA LEU A 905 -29.65 3.17 39.71
C LEU A 905 -30.90 2.97 40.56
N CYS A 906 -31.04 1.82 41.21
CA CYS A 906 -32.13 1.49 42.12
C CYS A 906 -31.59 1.28 43.55
N GLY A 907 -32.48 1.27 44.54
CA GLY A 907 -32.11 0.98 45.94
C GLY A 907 -31.63 2.20 46.72
N ILE A 908 -32.02 3.41 46.28
CA ILE A 908 -31.77 4.65 47.01
C ILE A 908 -32.78 4.72 48.18
N PRO A 909 -32.33 4.92 49.44
CA PRO A 909 -33.23 5.05 50.58
C PRO A 909 -34.17 6.26 50.42
N PRO A 910 -35.46 6.17 50.81
CA PRO A 910 -36.37 7.30 50.79
C PRO A 910 -35.84 8.46 51.67
N ALA A 911 -35.59 9.60 51.05
CA ALA A 911 -35.12 10.83 51.70
C ALA A 911 -35.71 12.06 50.99
N PRO A 912 -35.72 13.26 51.61
CA PRO A 912 -36.08 14.49 50.93
C PRO A 912 -35.19 14.72 49.70
N ARG A 913 -35.73 15.32 48.64
CA ARG A 913 -34.99 15.65 47.42
C ARG A 913 -33.71 16.41 47.74
N GLY A 914 -32.64 16.15 47.01
CA GLY A 914 -31.33 16.78 47.26
C GLY A 914 -30.52 16.18 48.41
N THR A 915 -31.05 15.19 49.15
CA THR A 915 -30.35 14.56 50.28
C THR A 915 -29.41 13.42 49.85
N PRO A 916 -29.83 12.45 49.02
CA PRO A 916 -28.93 11.39 48.55
C PRO A 916 -27.79 11.96 47.72
N THR A 917 -26.57 11.44 47.89
CA THR A 917 -25.39 11.85 47.11
C THR A 917 -24.91 10.66 46.29
N ILE A 918 -25.03 10.78 44.97
CA ILE A 918 -24.72 9.71 44.02
C ILE A 918 -23.48 10.12 43.23
N ASP A 919 -22.39 9.37 43.42
CA ASP A 919 -21.17 9.57 42.64
C ASP A 919 -21.32 8.88 41.28
N VAL A 920 -21.28 9.66 40.20
CA VAL A 920 -21.27 9.13 38.84
C VAL A 920 -19.85 9.25 38.30
N THR A 921 -19.23 8.12 38.05
CA THR A 921 -17.84 7.98 37.59
C THR A 921 -17.82 7.55 36.13
N PHE A 922 -17.08 8.30 35.32
CA PHE A 922 -16.76 8.00 33.93
C PHE A 922 -15.31 7.52 33.88
N ASP A 923 -15.08 6.33 33.33
CA ASP A 923 -13.77 5.70 33.15
C ASP A 923 -13.59 5.40 31.66
N ILE A 924 -12.62 6.03 31.01
CA ILE A 924 -12.32 5.86 29.59
C ILE A 924 -10.94 5.21 29.42
N ASP A 925 -10.88 4.10 28.68
CA ASP A 925 -9.66 3.31 28.50
C ASP A 925 -8.73 3.86 27.39
N ALA A 926 -7.62 3.17 27.14
CA ALA A 926 -6.62 3.55 26.12
C ALA A 926 -7.08 3.36 24.67
N ASN A 927 -8.25 2.72 24.45
CA ASN A 927 -8.91 2.58 23.16
C ASN A 927 -10.01 3.63 22.96
N GLY A 928 -10.31 4.42 24.00
CA GLY A 928 -11.41 5.38 24.01
C GLY A 928 -12.77 4.77 24.40
N ILE A 929 -12.81 3.58 25.00
CA ILE A 929 -14.06 2.91 25.41
C ILE A 929 -14.47 3.38 26.81
N LEU A 930 -15.74 3.78 26.96
CA LEU A 930 -16.28 4.38 28.18
C LEU A 930 -17.01 3.35 29.08
N ASN A 931 -16.72 3.37 30.37
CA ASN A 931 -17.47 2.71 31.44
C ASN A 931 -18.03 3.76 32.41
N VAL A 932 -19.33 3.73 32.66
CA VAL A 932 -20.02 4.68 33.54
C VAL A 932 -20.60 3.94 34.74
N THR A 933 -20.22 4.36 35.94
CA THR A 933 -20.70 3.78 37.20
C THR A 933 -21.39 4.83 38.05
N ALA A 934 -22.62 4.58 38.50
CA ALA A 934 -23.30 5.40 39.50
C ALA A 934 -23.34 4.65 40.84
N LYS A 935 -22.91 5.31 41.92
CA LYS A 935 -22.88 4.72 43.27
C LYS A 935 -23.45 5.70 44.30
N ASP A 936 -24.49 5.29 45.02
CA ASP A 936 -24.99 6.03 46.18
C ASP A 936 -24.02 5.88 47.36
N ARG A 937 -23.60 7.01 47.95
CA ARG A 937 -22.70 7.01 49.11
C ARG A 937 -23.39 6.47 50.37
N GLY A 938 -24.70 6.65 50.49
CA GLY A 938 -25.46 6.27 51.68
C GLY A 938 -25.70 4.77 51.78
N SER A 939 -26.40 4.21 50.79
CA SER A 939 -26.73 2.78 50.76
C SER A 939 -25.58 1.89 50.26
N GLY A 940 -24.60 2.46 49.57
CA GLY A 940 -23.59 1.71 48.85
C GLY A 940 -24.10 1.04 47.58
N SER A 941 -25.39 1.19 47.24
CA SER A 941 -25.97 0.69 45.99
C SER A 941 -25.23 1.29 44.81
N SER A 942 -24.78 0.44 43.90
CA SER A 942 -24.14 0.84 42.67
C SER A 942 -24.79 0.14 41.49
N ASN A 943 -24.87 0.85 40.37
CA ASN A 943 -25.12 0.26 39.09
C ASN A 943 -24.15 0.87 38.07
N SER A 944 -23.72 0.09 37.11
CA SER A 944 -22.78 0.52 36.08
C SER A 944 -23.26 0.06 34.74
N ILE A 945 -22.93 0.84 33.72
CA ILE A 945 -23.03 0.46 32.34
C ILE A 945 -21.62 0.58 31.76
N ILE A 946 -21.09 -0.52 31.26
CA ILE A 946 -20.03 -0.41 30.26
C ILE A 946 -20.79 0.07 29.02
N ILE A 947 -20.45 1.24 28.49
CA ILE A 947 -21.09 1.78 27.30
C ILE A 947 -20.68 0.86 26.15
N GLN A 948 -21.50 -0.16 25.98
CA GLN A 948 -21.50 -1.11 24.89
C GLN A 948 -22.86 -0.87 24.25
N TYR A 949 -22.88 0.01 23.27
CA TYR A 949 -24.09 0.49 22.61
C TYR A 949 -25.03 -0.69 22.25
N GLU A 950 -26.22 -0.79 22.86
CA GLU A 950 -27.14 -1.93 22.62
C GLU A 950 -28.06 -1.73 21.40
N LYS A 951 -28.34 -0.48 20.98
CA LYS A 951 -29.35 -0.18 19.94
C LYS A 951 -28.71 0.18 18.60
N GLY A 952 -28.48 -0.81 17.75
CA GLY A 952 -27.93 -0.66 16.40
C GLY A 952 -26.55 -1.30 16.22
N ARG A 953 -26.00 -1.91 17.28
CA ARG A 953 -24.79 -2.73 17.24
C ARG A 953 -25.14 -4.20 17.03
N LEU A 954 -24.21 -4.93 16.44
CA LEU A 954 -24.25 -6.38 16.35
C LEU A 954 -24.23 -7.00 17.75
N SER A 955 -25.20 -7.87 18.06
CA SER A 955 -25.13 -8.67 19.28
C SER A 955 -23.95 -9.64 19.21
N GLN A 956 -23.48 -10.17 20.34
CA GLN A 956 -22.44 -11.21 20.30
C GLN A 956 -22.88 -12.42 19.46
N ALA A 957 -24.19 -12.76 19.48
CA ALA A 957 -24.75 -13.80 18.63
C ALA A 957 -24.69 -13.44 17.14
N ASP A 958 -24.91 -12.17 16.77
CA ASP A 958 -24.75 -11.69 15.40
C ASP A 958 -23.29 -11.71 14.96
N ILE A 959 -22.37 -11.25 15.81
CA ILE A 959 -20.92 -11.32 15.55
C ILE A 959 -20.51 -12.77 15.34
N ASP A 960 -20.91 -13.68 16.22
CA ASP A 960 -20.60 -15.10 16.11
C ASP A 960 -21.18 -15.69 14.81
N ARG A 961 -22.43 -15.36 14.46
CA ARG A 961 -23.05 -15.75 13.18
C ARG A 961 -22.25 -15.22 12.00
N MET A 962 -21.88 -13.94 12.01
CA MET A 962 -21.11 -13.30 10.94
C MET A 962 -19.69 -13.86 10.83
N VAL A 963 -19.04 -14.20 11.94
CA VAL A 963 -17.75 -14.91 11.97
C VAL A 963 -17.89 -16.29 11.34
N GLN A 964 -18.98 -17.03 11.60
CA GLN A 964 -19.22 -18.32 10.96
C GLN A 964 -19.50 -18.16 9.46
N GLU A 965 -20.34 -17.20 9.06
CA GLU A 965 -20.60 -16.90 7.64
C GLU A 965 -19.30 -16.47 6.92
N ALA A 966 -18.49 -15.63 7.57
CA ALA A 966 -17.17 -15.20 7.11
C ALA A 966 -16.25 -16.39 6.81
N LYS A 967 -16.17 -17.36 7.73
CA LYS A 967 -15.39 -18.60 7.58
C LYS A 967 -15.96 -19.52 6.49
N GLN A 968 -17.28 -19.59 6.38
CA GLN A 968 -17.93 -20.35 5.31
C GLN A 968 -17.57 -19.77 3.94
N PHE A 969 -17.61 -18.43 3.78
CA PHE A 969 -17.18 -17.81 2.54
C PHE A 969 -15.69 -17.98 2.26
N GLU A 970 -14.85 -17.90 3.29
CA GLU A 970 -13.41 -18.18 3.15
C GLU A 970 -13.16 -19.61 2.65
N LYS A 971 -13.92 -20.59 3.15
CA LYS A 971 -13.86 -21.97 2.66
C LYS A 971 -14.35 -22.10 1.22
N GLU A 972 -15.43 -21.41 0.83
CA GLU A 972 -15.91 -21.38 -0.56
C GLU A 972 -14.89 -20.75 -1.51
N ASP A 973 -14.29 -19.63 -1.10
CA ASP A 973 -13.24 -18.94 -1.86
C ASP A 973 -11.99 -19.84 -1.99
N ALA A 974 -11.59 -20.54 -0.92
CA ALA A 974 -10.50 -21.52 -0.95
C ALA A 974 -10.82 -22.71 -1.87
N GLN A 975 -11.99 -23.34 -1.74
CA GLN A 975 -12.41 -24.45 -2.59
C GLN A 975 -12.44 -24.08 -4.07
N ARG A 976 -12.91 -22.87 -4.40
CA ARG A 976 -12.89 -22.39 -5.78
C ARG A 976 -11.49 -22.10 -6.28
N ARG A 977 -10.62 -21.54 -5.44
CA ARG A 977 -9.21 -21.36 -5.76
C ARG A 977 -8.54 -22.70 -6.04
N ASP A 978 -8.74 -23.69 -5.17
CA ASP A 978 -8.21 -25.04 -5.32
C ASP A 978 -8.73 -25.72 -6.59
N LYS A 979 -10.02 -25.53 -6.90
CA LYS A 979 -10.64 -26.02 -8.13
C LYS A 979 -10.07 -25.34 -9.37
N ALA A 980 -9.91 -24.02 -9.36
CA ALA A 980 -9.27 -23.28 -10.45
C ALA A 980 -7.83 -23.75 -10.65
N ASN A 981 -7.05 -23.85 -9.57
CA ASN A 981 -5.69 -24.40 -9.58
C ASN A 981 -5.64 -25.82 -10.15
N ALA A 982 -6.61 -26.68 -9.81
CA ALA A 982 -6.68 -28.04 -10.35
C ALA A 982 -7.03 -28.06 -11.84
N ILE A 983 -7.93 -27.18 -12.30
CA ILE A 983 -8.27 -27.03 -13.72
C ILE A 983 -7.05 -26.51 -14.50
N ASP A 984 -6.34 -25.52 -13.96
CA ASP A 984 -5.13 -24.96 -14.56
C ASP A 984 -4.02 -26.02 -14.64
N ALA A 985 -3.76 -26.73 -13.54
CA ALA A 985 -2.80 -27.84 -13.50
C ALA A 985 -3.15 -28.94 -14.50
N PHE A 986 -4.45 -29.27 -14.64
CA PHE A 986 -4.92 -30.25 -15.60
C PHE A 986 -4.79 -29.75 -17.05
N ALA A 987 -5.12 -28.48 -17.32
CA ALA A 987 -4.93 -27.87 -18.63
C ALA A 987 -3.45 -27.90 -19.03
N ASP A 988 -2.54 -27.57 -18.11
CA ASP A 988 -1.10 -27.63 -18.31
C ASP A 988 -0.59 -29.05 -18.54
N TYR A 989 -1.15 -30.04 -17.85
CA TYR A 989 -0.88 -31.45 -18.13
C TYR A 989 -1.30 -31.84 -19.55
N VAL A 990 -2.52 -31.47 -19.95
CA VAL A 990 -3.04 -31.76 -21.29
C VAL A 990 -2.21 -31.08 -22.38
N TYR A 991 -1.75 -29.84 -22.15
CA TYR A 991 -0.83 -29.16 -23.07
C TYR A 991 0.54 -29.84 -23.16
N ARG A 992 1.08 -30.36 -22.06
CA ARG A 992 2.32 -31.16 -22.09
C ARG A 992 2.14 -32.45 -22.88
N VAL A 993 1.03 -33.15 -22.68
CA VAL A 993 0.69 -34.36 -23.45
C VAL A 993 0.55 -34.02 -24.93
N LYS A 994 -0.10 -32.91 -25.27
CA LYS A 994 -0.17 -32.43 -26.66
C LYS A 994 1.22 -32.22 -27.28
N ARG A 995 2.12 -31.52 -26.59
CA ARG A 995 3.51 -31.31 -27.05
C ARG A 995 4.28 -32.63 -27.17
N ALA A 996 4.06 -33.57 -26.26
CA ALA A 996 4.68 -34.88 -26.32
C ALA A 996 4.19 -35.68 -27.54
N LEU A 997 2.88 -35.63 -27.85
CA LEU A 997 2.31 -36.24 -29.06
C LEU A 997 2.85 -35.58 -30.34
N GLU A 998 3.01 -34.25 -30.37
CA GLU A 998 3.60 -33.54 -31.51
C GLU A 998 5.06 -33.98 -31.77
N LYS A 999 5.82 -34.26 -30.71
CA LYS A 999 7.26 -34.57 -30.80
C LYS A 999 7.58 -36.06 -30.94
N TYR A 1000 6.77 -36.92 -30.31
CA TYR A 1000 7.04 -38.36 -30.20
C TYR A 1000 5.90 -39.22 -30.77
N GLY A 1001 4.81 -38.62 -31.24
CA GLY A 1001 3.62 -39.34 -31.71
C GLY A 1001 3.83 -40.19 -32.95
N ASP A 1002 4.94 -40.00 -33.68
CA ASP A 1002 5.33 -40.87 -34.80
C ASP A 1002 5.77 -42.27 -34.35
N ARG A 1003 6.05 -42.45 -33.05
CA ARG A 1003 6.41 -43.75 -32.45
C ARG A 1003 5.19 -44.58 -32.06
N LEU A 1004 4.00 -43.98 -32.10
CA LEU A 1004 2.74 -44.63 -31.77
C LEU A 1004 2.10 -45.26 -32.99
N SER A 1005 1.26 -46.29 -32.77
CA SER A 1005 0.35 -46.74 -33.83
C SER A 1005 -0.68 -45.66 -34.16
N SER A 1006 -1.17 -45.66 -35.41
CA SER A 1006 -2.16 -44.70 -35.90
C SER A 1006 -3.43 -44.65 -35.03
N GLU A 1007 -3.83 -45.80 -34.47
CA GLU A 1007 -4.99 -45.91 -33.59
C GLU A 1007 -4.75 -45.26 -32.22
N GLN A 1008 -3.58 -45.52 -31.61
CA GLN A 1008 -3.20 -44.91 -30.32
C GLN A 1008 -3.05 -43.40 -30.45
N ARG A 1009 -2.41 -42.92 -31.54
CA ARG A 1009 -2.23 -41.49 -31.80
C ARG A 1009 -3.57 -40.77 -31.97
N ASN A 1010 -4.47 -41.28 -32.83
CA ASN A 1010 -5.77 -40.66 -33.05
C ASN A 1010 -6.62 -40.64 -31.77
N ARG A 1011 -6.55 -41.70 -30.96
CA ARG A 1011 -7.23 -41.76 -29.65
C ARG A 1011 -6.68 -40.71 -28.69
N ALA A 1012 -5.35 -40.58 -28.59
CA ALA A 1012 -4.69 -39.59 -27.73
C ALA A 1012 -4.98 -38.15 -28.17
N GLU A 1013 -4.88 -37.85 -29.46
CA GLU A 1013 -5.20 -36.53 -30.03
C GLU A 1013 -6.68 -36.18 -29.82
N GLY A 1014 -7.60 -37.13 -30.02
CA GLY A 1014 -9.03 -36.93 -29.77
C GLY A 1014 -9.36 -36.63 -28.30
N LEU A 1015 -8.73 -37.35 -27.36
CA LEU A 1015 -8.86 -37.11 -25.93
C LEU A 1015 -8.29 -35.75 -25.52
N VAL A 1016 -7.12 -35.38 -26.04
CA VAL A 1016 -6.50 -34.06 -25.81
C VAL A 1016 -7.41 -32.94 -26.33
N ASP A 1017 -7.94 -33.05 -27.54
CA ASP A 1017 -8.82 -32.02 -28.13
C ASP A 1017 -10.16 -31.91 -27.41
N GLN A 1018 -10.76 -33.04 -27.02
CA GLN A 1018 -11.96 -33.06 -26.19
C GLN A 1018 -11.71 -32.38 -24.85
N THR A 1019 -10.58 -32.67 -24.22
CA THR A 1019 -10.20 -32.11 -22.93
C THR A 1019 -9.89 -30.62 -23.03
N LEU A 1020 -9.17 -30.17 -24.06
CA LEU A 1020 -8.90 -28.75 -24.31
C LEU A 1020 -10.17 -27.96 -24.65
N ARG A 1021 -11.18 -28.58 -25.27
CA ARG A 1021 -12.50 -27.95 -25.45
C ARG A 1021 -13.23 -27.84 -24.12
N TRP A 1022 -13.12 -28.88 -23.29
CA TRP A 1022 -13.73 -28.91 -21.98
C TRP A 1022 -13.13 -27.86 -21.04
N THR A 1023 -11.81 -27.67 -21.01
CA THR A 1023 -11.14 -26.62 -20.20
C THR A 1023 -11.41 -25.18 -20.66
N LYS A 1024 -12.02 -24.99 -21.84
CA LYS A 1024 -12.39 -23.67 -22.41
C LYS A 1024 -13.83 -23.24 -22.11
N SER A 1025 -14.58 -23.99 -21.31
CA SER A 1025 -15.94 -23.64 -20.93
C SER A 1025 -15.91 -22.55 -19.85
N ASP A 1026 -16.68 -21.47 -20.03
CA ASP A 1026 -16.69 -20.29 -19.12
C ASP A 1026 -17.28 -20.56 -17.71
N ASP A 1027 -17.73 -21.79 -17.47
CA ASP A 1027 -18.53 -22.17 -16.30
C ASP A 1027 -17.74 -23.12 -15.39
N ILE A 1028 -16.91 -22.55 -14.50
CA ILE A 1028 -16.10 -23.30 -13.52
C ILE A 1028 -16.98 -24.24 -12.67
N ASP A 1029 -18.26 -23.94 -12.48
CA ASP A 1029 -19.17 -24.76 -11.66
C ASP A 1029 -19.64 -26.04 -12.37
N LYS A 1030 -19.57 -26.12 -13.71
CA LYS A 1030 -19.78 -27.38 -14.48
C LYS A 1030 -18.63 -28.37 -14.36
N TYR A 1031 -17.47 -27.95 -13.87
CA TYR A 1031 -16.33 -28.82 -13.65
C TYR A 1031 -16.56 -29.57 -12.33
N GLN A 1032 -16.84 -30.86 -12.35
CA GLN A 1032 -16.73 -31.68 -11.14
C GLN A 1032 -15.33 -32.26 -11.06
N LEU A 1033 -14.72 -32.22 -9.87
CA LEU A 1033 -13.37 -32.76 -9.63
C LEU A 1033 -13.29 -34.23 -10.09
N GLU A 1034 -14.36 -35.00 -9.88
CA GLU A 1034 -14.51 -36.37 -10.37
C GLU A 1034 -14.40 -36.50 -11.90
N ASN A 1035 -14.91 -35.52 -12.65
CA ASN A 1035 -14.77 -35.49 -14.11
C ASN A 1035 -13.34 -35.14 -14.53
N VAL A 1036 -12.67 -34.22 -13.81
CA VAL A 1036 -11.23 -33.92 -14.01
C VAL A 1036 -10.42 -35.19 -13.77
N GLU A 1037 -10.62 -35.86 -12.64
CA GLU A 1037 -9.92 -37.09 -12.27
C GLU A 1037 -10.15 -38.23 -13.27
N LYS A 1038 -11.40 -38.41 -13.74
CA LYS A 1038 -11.73 -39.42 -14.74
C LYS A 1038 -11.01 -39.14 -16.06
N MET A 1039 -11.10 -37.91 -16.57
CA MET A 1039 -10.44 -37.52 -17.81
C MET A 1039 -8.92 -37.60 -17.68
N PHE A 1040 -8.36 -37.24 -16.51
CA PHE A 1040 -6.95 -37.39 -16.19
C PHE A 1040 -6.51 -38.86 -16.23
N LYS A 1041 -7.25 -39.76 -15.58
CA LYS A 1041 -6.99 -41.22 -15.60
C LYS A 1041 -7.04 -41.79 -17.02
N GLU A 1042 -8.04 -41.41 -17.81
CA GLU A 1042 -8.15 -41.82 -19.21
C GLU A 1042 -6.96 -41.32 -20.05
N LEU A 1043 -6.52 -40.08 -19.86
CA LEU A 1043 -5.35 -39.51 -20.53
C LEU A 1043 -4.05 -40.20 -20.10
N PHE A 1044 -3.93 -40.49 -18.79
CA PHE A 1044 -2.78 -41.15 -18.19
C PHE A 1044 -2.63 -42.59 -18.67
N GLU A 1045 -3.71 -43.36 -18.78
CA GLU A 1045 -3.66 -44.72 -19.33
C GLU A 1045 -3.17 -44.74 -20.79
N VAL A 1046 -3.63 -43.80 -21.62
CA VAL A 1046 -3.18 -43.68 -23.02
C VAL A 1046 -1.69 -43.34 -23.09
N MET A 1047 -1.20 -42.49 -22.19
CA MET A 1047 0.23 -42.15 -22.08
C MET A 1047 1.08 -43.33 -21.58
N LYS A 1048 0.58 -44.11 -20.63
CA LYS A 1048 1.30 -45.30 -20.13
C LYS A 1048 1.54 -46.33 -21.24
N ILE A 1049 0.52 -46.55 -22.08
CA ILE A 1049 0.62 -47.39 -23.28
C ILE A 1049 1.66 -46.84 -24.28
N THR A 1050 1.87 -45.52 -24.32
CA THR A 1050 2.82 -44.83 -25.19
C THR A 1050 4.27 -44.91 -24.70
N VAL A 1051 4.49 -44.97 -23.38
CA VAL A 1051 5.82 -45.05 -22.75
C VAL A 1051 6.32 -46.50 -22.68
N GLU A 1052 5.41 -47.47 -22.57
CA GLU A 1052 5.73 -48.91 -22.57
C GLU A 1052 6.01 -49.47 -23.99
N SER A 1053 5.55 -48.81 -25.05
CA SER A 1053 5.81 -49.15 -26.47
C SER A 1053 7.04 -48.45 -27.04
#